data_AF-F1KWU2-F1
#
_entry.id   AF-F1KWU2-F1
#
_cell.length_a   1.000
_cell.length_b   1.000
_cell.length_c   1.000
_cell.angle_alpha   90.00
_cell.angle_beta   90.00
_cell.angle_gamma   90.00
#
_symmetry.space_group_name_H-M   'P 1'
#
loop_
_entity.id
_entity.type
_entity.pdbx_description
1 polymer ?
#
loop_
_entity_poly.entity_id
_entity_poly.type
_entity_poly.pdbx_seq_one_letter_code
_entity_poly.pdbx_strand_id
1 'polypeptide(L)'
;MGKSEHHLLVSLLFAATTVCEVIPRDLIFSSPEYSEVSLSPDGNTVGYLAHDKNGIRNFYTKCVTCSESRLITSEKTDIIDFQWTGVPNIIIFYVDNNGDENYRLYKLNITERDPPHKPYAICDKIGVKALIVANDKRHHKILVGLNDDGLIFHDIYEFDLLTDRMKIIMHNKRFAQPIYIDNDLQIRLAYQEKADGSTEYYRVSESADPRNLTSDESDWVLYLTVPQRDTLLTKPVGFSGDNKRVFWLWGMDTDLGQLVVHDFGHPEANEIIYTAKKAEIEYKYEEDIDDNDIFVHPIDKTILAITEFYHKPEIYVLNDTVKDDLEYLNNLHPNDSPIIVGISQDFRTWLITYLSDRIPYEFYFYRRPLKKAEFLFTTRPKLKGKKLCRMVGFEFVTRDNLTLQAYLSLPPNTELRKPSELKDPVQAAYAAKGLLPRRPQKMVVDVHGGPQHRERFGYTKRNVWLTSRGYGVLQVNFRGSRGFGKKLLNAGNGEWGRKMHYDLIDGVNFAIKNGIAKRSQIAIMGGSYGGYAALIGMTFTPNVFACGVDVVGPSNLITLLEAVPPYWLVIYNRITLMLGADKNTTEGRAFLRSRSPLFFADRVRKPLMILQGANDPRVARNESDQFVAALKANNIPVTYILYPDEGHGFRKPENALAQAGFVEKFLHGCIHGEYEEFNLRQHNSSAMVLSDAEGLYGTVEPDELGVLGDTPFTAPEIEGENDFRDTQSG
;
A
#
# COMPACT_ATOMS: atom_id res chain seq x y z
N MET A 1 71.05 -27.74 -36.71
CA MET A 1 70.28 -27.93 -35.46
C MET A 1 69.92 -26.57 -34.90
N GLY A 2 68.75 -26.03 -35.26
CA GLY A 2 68.19 -24.83 -34.64
C GLY A 2 66.96 -25.25 -33.84
N LYS A 3 66.96 -25.02 -32.53
CA LYS A 3 65.79 -25.26 -31.66
C LYS A 3 65.18 -23.91 -31.32
N SER A 4 63.89 -23.80 -31.62
CA SER A 4 63.04 -22.66 -31.27
C SER A 4 62.67 -22.70 -29.79
N GLU A 5 62.78 -21.56 -29.12
CA GLU A 5 62.16 -21.34 -27.82
C GLU A 5 60.70 -20.93 -28.03
N HIS A 6 59.76 -21.72 -27.50
CA HIS A 6 58.37 -21.32 -27.33
C HIS A 6 58.17 -20.89 -25.87
N HIS A 7 58.03 -19.59 -25.64
CA HIS A 7 57.46 -19.06 -24.41
C HIS A 7 55.93 -19.17 -24.49
N LEU A 8 55.34 -19.98 -23.62
CA LEU A 8 53.90 -20.09 -23.43
C LEU A 8 53.44 -18.94 -22.51
N LEU A 9 52.85 -17.89 -23.08
CA LEU A 9 52.14 -16.87 -22.31
C LEU A 9 50.75 -17.44 -21.92
N VAL A 10 50.57 -17.79 -20.65
CA VAL A 10 49.25 -18.08 -20.09
C VAL A 10 48.58 -16.76 -19.72
N SER A 11 47.73 -16.26 -20.60
CA SER A 11 46.85 -15.12 -20.31
C SER A 11 45.69 -15.60 -19.44
N LEU A 12 45.80 -15.40 -18.12
CA LEU A 12 44.66 -15.47 -17.20
C LEU A 12 43.72 -14.28 -17.48
N LEU A 13 42.69 -14.53 -18.29
CA LEU A 13 41.53 -13.65 -18.36
C LEU A 13 40.76 -13.77 -17.03
N PHE A 14 41.07 -12.90 -16.08
CA PHE A 14 40.12 -12.55 -15.03
C PHE A 14 38.96 -11.82 -15.71
N ALA A 15 37.88 -12.54 -16.01
CA ALA A 15 36.61 -11.90 -16.23
C ALA A 15 36.24 -11.21 -14.92
N ALA A 16 36.44 -9.88 -14.85
CA ALA A 16 35.93 -9.09 -13.76
C ALA A 16 34.41 -9.26 -13.74
N THR A 17 33.92 -10.16 -12.89
CA THR A 17 32.52 -10.18 -12.49
C THR A 17 32.30 -8.83 -11.83
N THR A 18 31.63 -7.93 -12.54
CA THR A 18 31.11 -6.70 -11.96
C THR A 18 30.06 -7.10 -10.93
N VAL A 19 30.50 -7.34 -9.70
CA VAL A 19 29.64 -7.62 -8.56
C VAL A 19 28.77 -6.38 -8.38
N CYS A 20 27.45 -6.57 -8.27
CA CYS A 20 26.57 -5.47 -7.92
C CYS A 20 26.98 -4.96 -6.54
N GLU A 21 27.18 -3.65 -6.38
CA GLU A 21 27.43 -3.09 -5.06
C GLU A 21 26.23 -3.40 -4.17
N VAL A 22 26.44 -4.18 -3.12
CA VAL A 22 25.43 -4.44 -2.09
C VAL A 22 25.21 -3.14 -1.36
N ILE A 23 24.06 -2.49 -1.58
CA ILE A 23 23.71 -1.25 -0.88
C ILE A 23 23.38 -1.62 0.57
N PRO A 24 24.05 -1.07 1.58
CA PRO A 24 23.78 -1.43 2.97
C PRO A 24 22.30 -1.28 3.36
N ARG A 25 21.77 -2.24 4.14
CA ARG A 25 20.34 -2.28 4.53
C ARG A 25 19.93 -1.01 5.26
N ASP A 26 20.80 -0.47 6.11
CA ASP A 26 20.56 0.78 6.84
C ASP A 26 20.27 1.94 5.87
N LEU A 27 20.94 2.07 4.74
CA LEU A 27 20.65 3.14 3.77
C LEU A 27 19.27 3.00 3.10
N ILE A 28 18.75 1.77 3.01
CA ILE A 28 17.49 1.45 2.32
C ILE A 28 16.30 1.47 3.29
N PHE A 29 16.43 0.81 4.44
CA PHE A 29 15.33 0.53 5.35
C PHE A 29 15.31 1.43 6.58
N SER A 30 16.41 2.08 6.96
CA SER A 30 16.33 3.12 7.99
C SER A 30 15.31 4.17 7.59
N SER A 31 14.73 4.81 8.60
CA SER A 31 13.78 5.88 8.42
C SER A 31 14.30 6.90 7.41
N PRO A 32 13.46 7.35 6.47
CA PRO A 32 13.86 8.47 5.63
C PRO A 32 14.17 9.66 6.54
N GLU A 33 15.07 10.54 6.09
CA GLU A 33 15.40 11.74 6.86
C GLU A 33 14.18 12.66 6.98
N TYR A 34 13.26 12.57 6.00
CA TYR A 34 12.02 13.32 5.91
C TYR A 34 10.89 12.39 5.44
N SER A 35 9.75 12.37 6.14
CA SER A 35 8.49 11.72 5.70
C SER A 35 7.30 12.65 5.89
N GLU A 36 6.13 12.28 5.36
CA GLU A 36 4.88 13.07 5.49
C GLU A 36 5.05 14.55 5.13
N VAL A 37 5.65 14.83 3.98
CA VAL A 37 5.99 16.22 3.63
C VAL A 37 4.74 16.97 3.16
N SER A 38 4.42 18.12 3.78
CA SER A 38 3.23 18.90 3.45
C SER A 38 3.46 20.42 3.51
N LEU A 39 2.82 21.16 2.59
CA LEU A 39 2.87 22.62 2.53
C LEU A 39 1.76 23.25 3.38
N SER A 40 2.10 24.29 4.15
CA SER A 40 1.14 25.07 4.92
C SER A 40 0.16 25.83 4.00
N PRO A 41 -1.08 26.11 4.43
CA PRO A 41 -2.09 26.76 3.59
C PRO A 41 -1.65 28.15 3.08
N ASP A 42 -0.84 28.87 3.84
CA ASP A 42 -0.29 30.17 3.45
C ASP A 42 0.92 30.08 2.49
N GLY A 43 1.41 28.87 2.22
CA GLY A 43 2.53 28.63 1.32
C GLY A 43 3.89 29.05 1.84
N ASN A 44 4.04 29.35 3.14
CA ASN A 44 5.28 29.87 3.73
C ASN A 44 6.11 28.83 4.49
N THR A 45 5.51 27.69 4.85
CA THR A 45 6.14 26.68 5.70
C THR A 45 5.92 25.28 5.14
N VAL A 46 6.97 24.46 5.13
CA VAL A 46 6.84 23.02 4.92
C VAL A 46 6.94 22.31 6.26
N GLY A 47 5.98 21.46 6.51
CA GLY A 47 5.95 20.51 7.62
C GLY A 47 6.40 19.16 7.13
N TYR A 48 7.06 18.40 7.99
CA TYR A 48 7.44 17.01 7.73
C TYR A 48 7.70 16.30 9.05
N LEU A 49 7.69 14.98 9.01
CA LEU A 49 8.12 14.13 10.12
C LEU A 49 9.58 13.70 9.95
N ALA A 50 10.34 13.73 11.03
CA ALA A 50 11.73 13.26 11.09
C ALA A 50 12.05 12.71 12.49
N HIS A 51 13.09 11.90 12.61
CA HIS A 51 13.47 11.33 13.90
C HIS A 51 14.24 12.36 14.73
N ASP A 52 13.89 12.48 16.01
CA ASP A 52 14.62 13.30 16.96
C ASP A 52 15.93 12.62 17.41
N LYS A 53 16.63 13.26 18.36
CA LYS A 53 17.89 12.71 18.92
C LYS A 53 17.73 11.37 19.65
N ASN A 54 16.50 11.01 20.03
CA ASN A 54 16.16 9.76 20.70
C ASN A 54 15.65 8.70 19.72
N GLY A 55 15.59 9.02 18.42
CA GLY A 55 15.04 8.12 17.41
C GLY A 55 13.51 8.07 17.37
N ILE A 56 12.81 9.05 17.97
CA ILE A 56 11.35 9.13 17.90
C ILE A 56 10.93 10.06 16.76
N ARG A 57 10.04 9.60 15.89
CA ARG A 57 9.52 10.38 14.77
C ARG A 57 8.61 11.50 15.26
N ASN A 58 9.10 12.73 15.11
CA ASN A 58 8.46 13.97 15.54
C ASN A 58 8.22 14.91 14.36
N PHE A 59 7.39 15.91 14.57
CA PHE A 59 7.06 16.97 13.62
C PHE A 59 8.09 18.12 13.63
N TYR A 60 8.51 18.49 12.42
CA TYR A 60 9.45 19.56 12.12
C TYR A 60 8.86 20.53 11.12
N THR A 61 9.38 21.76 11.13
CA THR A 61 9.04 22.78 10.13
C THR A 61 10.29 23.36 9.49
N LYS A 62 10.16 23.74 8.23
CA LYS A 62 11.15 24.54 7.50
C LYS A 62 10.42 25.66 6.77
N CYS A 63 10.77 26.90 7.05
CA CYS A 63 10.20 28.03 6.33
C CYS A 63 10.76 28.07 4.90
N VAL A 64 9.96 28.53 3.94
CA VAL A 64 10.27 28.48 2.51
C VAL A 64 11.53 29.28 2.13
N THR A 65 11.88 30.28 2.92
CA THR A 65 13.08 31.12 2.73
C THR A 65 14.21 30.78 3.70
N CYS A 66 14.00 29.83 4.63
CA CYS A 66 14.95 29.50 5.68
C CYS A 66 15.90 28.38 5.25
N SER A 67 17.15 28.48 5.69
CA SER A 67 18.12 27.39 5.55
C SER A 67 17.89 26.27 6.57
N GLU A 68 17.41 26.62 7.76
CA GLU A 68 17.34 25.72 8.91
C GLU A 68 15.93 25.20 9.19
N SER A 69 15.90 24.02 9.78
CA SER A 69 14.71 23.30 10.21
C SER A 69 14.53 23.42 11.72
N ARG A 70 13.28 23.49 12.19
CA ARG A 70 12.94 23.59 13.61
C ARG A 70 12.14 22.36 14.05
N LEU A 71 12.59 21.67 15.09
CA LEU A 71 11.82 20.66 15.81
C LEU A 71 10.68 21.35 16.59
N ILE A 72 9.46 20.85 16.44
CA ILE A 72 8.26 21.46 17.03
C ILE A 72 7.67 20.61 18.15
N THR A 73 7.66 19.29 17.99
CA THR A 73 7.10 18.33 18.96
C THR A 73 8.20 17.61 19.73
N SER A 74 7.86 16.97 20.84
CA SER A 74 8.78 16.13 21.62
C SER A 74 8.05 14.92 22.18
N GLU A 75 7.31 14.23 21.31
CA GLU A 75 6.55 13.03 21.63
C GLU A 75 7.47 11.87 21.97
N LYS A 76 6.94 10.94 22.77
CA LYS A 76 7.64 9.71 23.20
C LYS A 76 7.32 8.50 22.32
N THR A 77 6.37 8.65 21.43
CA THR A 77 5.90 7.64 20.48
C THR A 77 5.85 8.29 19.12
N ASP A 78 6.10 7.50 18.08
CA ASP A 78 6.13 8.00 16.71
C ASP A 78 4.80 8.65 16.33
N ILE A 79 4.90 9.89 15.86
CA ILE A 79 3.84 10.51 15.07
C ILE A 79 3.77 9.74 13.75
N ILE A 80 2.59 9.33 13.33
CA ILE A 80 2.42 8.56 12.08
C ILE A 80 2.07 9.43 10.87
N ASP A 81 1.34 10.51 11.11
CA ASP A 81 0.87 11.46 10.09
C ASP A 81 0.53 12.80 10.77
N PHE A 82 0.40 13.87 9.98
CA PHE A 82 -0.11 15.16 10.42
C PHE A 82 -0.85 15.91 9.31
N GLN A 83 -1.68 16.87 9.72
CA GLN A 83 -2.38 17.78 8.82
C GLN A 83 -2.26 19.22 9.30
N TRP A 84 -1.97 20.12 8.34
CA TRP A 84 -2.19 21.55 8.53
C TRP A 84 -3.68 21.87 8.63
N THR A 85 -4.04 22.91 9.37
CA THR A 85 -5.43 23.35 9.55
C THR A 85 -5.70 24.73 8.96
N GLY A 86 -6.98 25.15 8.93
CA GLY A 86 -7.35 26.51 8.54
C GLY A 86 -6.97 27.58 9.56
N VAL A 87 -6.61 27.21 10.79
CA VAL A 87 -6.05 28.16 11.77
C VAL A 87 -4.54 28.24 11.58
N PRO A 88 -3.98 29.44 11.35
CA PRO A 88 -2.54 29.62 11.22
C PRO A 88 -1.79 29.01 12.40
N ASN A 89 -0.73 28.26 12.11
CA ASN A 89 0.14 27.62 13.09
C ASN A 89 -0.48 26.51 13.93
N ILE A 90 -1.71 26.06 13.63
CA ILE A 90 -2.28 24.88 14.27
C ILE A 90 -2.16 23.68 13.33
N ILE A 91 -1.62 22.59 13.86
CA ILE A 91 -1.57 21.28 13.22
C ILE A 91 -2.39 20.26 14.01
N ILE A 92 -2.79 19.20 13.33
CA ILE A 92 -3.31 17.97 13.91
C ILE A 92 -2.33 16.85 13.59
N PHE A 93 -2.09 15.94 14.52
CA PHE A 93 -1.24 14.77 14.25
C PHE A 93 -1.77 13.50 14.91
N TYR A 94 -1.31 12.37 14.37
CA TYR A 94 -1.78 11.04 14.71
C TYR A 94 -0.68 10.26 15.44
N VAL A 95 -1.06 9.50 16.45
CA VAL A 95 -0.18 8.55 17.15
C VAL A 95 -0.84 7.18 17.16
N ASP A 96 -0.06 6.16 16.81
CA ASP A 96 -0.43 4.74 16.86
C ASP A 96 0.11 4.09 18.14
N ASN A 97 -0.46 2.97 18.55
CA ASN A 97 -0.01 2.21 19.72
C ASN A 97 0.42 0.79 19.30
N ASN A 98 1.71 0.64 18.97
CA ASN A 98 2.33 -0.64 18.57
C ASN A 98 1.62 -1.37 17.40
N GLY A 99 1.07 -0.59 16.44
CA GLY A 99 0.47 -1.16 15.23
C GLY A 99 -0.94 -1.71 15.42
N ASP A 100 -1.64 -1.33 16.49
CA ASP A 100 -3.03 -1.72 16.73
C ASP A 100 -4.04 -1.02 15.78
N GLU A 101 -3.57 -0.03 15.00
CA GLU A 101 -4.35 0.76 14.05
C GLU A 101 -5.52 1.55 14.70
N ASN A 102 -5.45 1.79 16.01
CA ASN A 102 -6.37 2.64 16.77
C ASN A 102 -5.75 4.01 17.00
N TYR A 103 -5.77 4.83 15.95
CA TYR A 103 -5.11 6.12 15.95
C TYR A 103 -5.70 7.10 16.96
N ARG A 104 -4.81 7.76 17.69
CA ARG A 104 -5.11 8.87 18.61
C ARG A 104 -4.83 10.20 17.93
N LEU A 105 -5.67 11.19 18.18
CA LEU A 105 -5.64 12.50 17.53
C LEU A 105 -5.25 13.59 18.51
N TYR A 106 -4.29 14.43 18.11
CA TYR A 106 -3.82 15.57 18.90
C TYR A 106 -3.78 16.85 18.08
N LYS A 107 -4.00 17.99 18.74
CA LYS A 107 -3.84 19.35 18.22
C LYS A 107 -2.62 20.02 18.86
N LEU A 108 -1.87 20.79 18.08
CA LEU A 108 -0.76 21.60 18.59
C LEU A 108 -0.66 22.97 17.89
N ASN A 109 -0.38 24.02 18.66
CA ASN A 109 0.02 25.33 18.15
C ASN A 109 1.56 25.41 18.06
N ILE A 110 2.09 25.56 16.86
CA ILE A 110 3.54 25.46 16.59
C ILE A 110 4.33 26.74 16.91
N THR A 111 3.64 27.85 17.22
CA THR A 111 4.30 29.13 17.55
C THR A 111 4.68 29.28 19.01
N GLU A 112 4.06 28.50 19.89
CA GLU A 112 4.31 28.56 21.32
C GLU A 112 5.79 28.14 21.55
N ARG A 113 6.56 29.02 22.20
CA ARG A 113 8.03 29.08 22.06
C ARG A 113 8.82 28.11 22.96
N ASP A 114 8.18 27.25 23.73
CA ASP A 114 8.79 26.62 24.90
C ASP A 114 8.49 25.11 24.98
N PRO A 115 9.43 24.24 24.61
CA PRO A 115 9.28 22.81 24.85
C PRO A 115 9.34 22.47 26.35
N PRO A 116 8.50 21.54 26.84
CA PRO A 116 7.48 20.81 26.10
C PRO A 116 6.10 21.49 26.22
N HIS A 117 5.59 22.07 25.12
CA HIS A 117 4.17 22.39 25.00
C HIS A 117 3.40 21.08 24.84
N LYS A 118 2.44 20.85 25.74
CA LYS A 118 1.67 19.62 25.76
C LYS A 118 0.61 19.68 24.64
N PRO A 119 0.61 18.73 23.68
CA PRO A 119 -0.47 18.64 22.70
C PRO A 119 -1.82 18.48 23.38
N TYR A 120 -2.85 19.10 22.80
CA TYR A 120 -4.23 18.89 23.22
C TYR A 120 -4.74 17.58 22.61
N ALA A 121 -5.16 16.63 23.43
CA ALA A 121 -5.76 15.39 22.95
C ALA A 121 -7.18 15.67 22.44
N ILE A 122 -7.37 15.58 21.12
CA ILE A 122 -8.71 15.56 20.51
C ILE A 122 -9.39 14.23 20.87
N CYS A 123 -8.66 13.12 20.76
CA CYS A 123 -9.07 11.82 21.27
C CYS A 123 -7.84 10.93 21.57
N ASP A 124 -7.73 10.46 22.81
CA ASP A 124 -6.73 9.50 23.29
C ASP A 124 -7.34 8.29 24.02
N LYS A 125 -8.67 8.12 23.91
CA LYS A 125 -9.42 7.04 24.56
C LYS A 125 -8.95 5.68 24.04
N ILE A 126 -8.67 4.76 24.96
CA ILE A 126 -8.29 3.38 24.64
C ILE A 126 -9.45 2.67 23.94
N GLY A 127 -9.17 1.96 22.85
CA GLY A 127 -10.17 1.21 22.08
C GLY A 127 -11.08 2.04 21.19
N VAL A 128 -10.89 3.38 21.16
CA VAL A 128 -11.61 4.28 20.26
C VAL A 128 -10.69 4.63 19.10
N LYS A 129 -11.15 4.32 17.89
CA LYS A 129 -10.56 4.76 16.65
C LYS A 129 -11.06 6.16 16.32
N ALA A 130 -10.11 7.09 16.16
CA ALA A 130 -10.39 8.46 15.78
C ALA A 130 -9.86 8.74 14.38
N LEU A 131 -10.63 9.48 13.59
CA LEU A 131 -10.23 9.90 12.24
C LEU A 131 -10.70 11.33 11.94
N ILE A 132 -10.03 11.97 10.99
CA ILE A 132 -10.46 13.27 10.46
C ILE A 132 -11.40 13.01 9.28
N VAL A 133 -12.66 13.39 9.44
CA VAL A 133 -13.70 13.27 8.41
C VAL A 133 -13.56 14.40 7.40
N ALA A 134 -13.32 15.63 7.88
CA ALA A 134 -13.07 16.77 7.01
C ALA A 134 -12.18 17.82 7.67
N ASN A 135 -11.24 18.32 6.87
CA ASN A 135 -10.37 19.46 7.17
C ASN A 135 -10.16 20.24 5.87
N ASP A 136 -10.89 21.33 5.71
CA ASP A 136 -10.88 22.12 4.47
C ASP A 136 -9.72 23.12 4.39
N LYS A 137 -8.89 23.18 5.44
CA LYS A 137 -7.72 24.07 5.57
C LYS A 137 -8.04 25.55 5.40
N ARG A 138 -9.29 25.97 5.66
CA ARG A 138 -9.74 27.37 5.63
C ARG A 138 -10.53 27.76 6.87
N HIS A 139 -11.37 26.86 7.37
CA HIS A 139 -12.15 27.10 8.57
C HIS A 139 -11.36 26.78 9.84
N HIS A 140 -11.76 27.40 10.96
CA HIS A 140 -11.26 27.08 12.30
C HIS A 140 -11.92 25.82 12.89
N LYS A 141 -12.82 25.18 12.13
CA LYS A 141 -13.53 23.98 12.52
C LYS A 141 -13.10 22.83 11.65
N ILE A 142 -13.11 21.63 12.21
CA ILE A 142 -12.89 20.36 11.53
C ILE A 142 -14.00 19.39 11.90
N LEU A 143 -14.18 18.34 11.10
CA LEU A 143 -15.03 17.21 11.46
C LEU A 143 -14.18 16.01 11.85
N VAL A 144 -14.49 15.43 13.01
CA VAL A 144 -13.81 14.29 13.63
C VAL A 144 -14.78 13.13 13.73
N GLY A 145 -14.36 11.94 13.34
CA GLY A 145 -15.13 10.69 13.48
C GLY A 145 -14.61 9.89 14.65
N LEU A 146 -15.49 9.48 15.58
CA LEU A 146 -15.15 8.62 16.72
C LEU A 146 -16.12 7.42 16.78
N ASN A 147 -15.59 6.21 17.00
CA ASN A 147 -16.39 5.01 17.22
C ASN A 147 -16.55 4.69 18.73
N ASP A 148 -16.73 5.73 19.55
CA ASP A 148 -16.85 5.57 21.01
C ASP A 148 -18.25 5.14 21.47
N ASP A 149 -19.23 5.18 20.58
CA ASP A 149 -20.58 4.64 20.76
C ASP A 149 -20.82 3.45 19.80
N GLY A 150 -19.93 2.46 19.84
CA GLY A 150 -20.01 1.20 19.09
C GLY A 150 -18.81 0.97 18.16
N LEU A 151 -18.42 -0.30 17.95
CA LEU A 151 -17.13 -0.63 17.33
C LEU A 151 -17.07 -0.49 15.79
N ILE A 152 -18.22 -0.32 15.13
CA ILE A 152 -18.34 -0.42 13.67
C ILE A 152 -18.37 0.95 13.00
N PHE A 153 -19.23 1.85 13.47
CA PHE A 153 -19.52 3.13 12.85
C PHE A 153 -18.93 4.29 13.68
N HIS A 154 -18.66 5.40 13.01
CA HIS A 154 -18.13 6.60 13.66
C HIS A 154 -19.22 7.67 13.72
N ASP A 155 -19.52 8.14 14.94
CA ASP A 155 -20.24 9.39 15.18
C ASP A 155 -19.39 10.56 14.70
N ILE A 156 -20.04 11.64 14.24
CA ILE A 156 -19.35 12.80 13.65
C ILE A 156 -19.48 14.00 14.57
N TYR A 157 -18.33 14.56 14.91
CA TYR A 157 -18.17 15.70 15.80
C TYR A 157 -17.59 16.89 15.04
N GLU A 158 -18.16 18.07 15.26
CA GLU A 158 -17.52 19.34 14.96
C GLU A 158 -16.54 19.68 16.10
N PHE A 159 -15.28 19.92 15.75
CA PHE A 159 -14.26 20.35 16.70
C PHE A 159 -13.75 21.75 16.33
N ASP A 160 -13.82 22.67 17.30
CA ASP A 160 -13.35 24.05 17.17
C ASP A 160 -11.88 24.13 17.58
N LEU A 161 -11.00 24.37 16.61
CA LEU A 161 -9.55 24.44 16.80
C LEU A 161 -9.09 25.61 17.67
N LEU A 162 -9.92 26.65 17.85
CA LEU A 162 -9.61 27.82 18.67
C LEU A 162 -10.07 27.65 20.11
N THR A 163 -11.22 26.99 20.33
CA THR A 163 -11.84 26.89 21.66
C THR A 163 -11.77 25.51 22.30
N ASP A 164 -11.25 24.50 21.58
CA ASP A 164 -11.18 23.10 22.02
C ASP A 164 -12.54 22.46 22.34
N ARG A 165 -13.62 23.11 21.91
CA ARG A 165 -14.97 22.59 22.07
C ARG A 165 -15.27 21.55 21.01
N MET A 166 -15.73 20.39 21.47
CA MET A 166 -16.24 19.31 20.63
C MET A 166 -17.76 19.25 20.76
N LYS A 167 -18.46 19.20 19.62
CA LYS A 167 -19.91 19.09 19.55
C LYS A 167 -20.27 17.98 18.57
N ILE A 168 -21.09 17.03 19.00
CA ILE A 168 -21.64 16.04 18.07
C ILE A 168 -22.60 16.72 17.07
N ILE A 169 -22.50 16.34 15.80
CA ILE A 169 -23.37 16.82 14.72
C ILE A 169 -24.07 15.69 13.98
N MET A 170 -23.57 14.45 14.10
CA MET A 170 -24.24 13.27 13.60
C MET A 170 -24.04 12.06 14.51
N HIS A 171 -25.13 11.44 14.92
CA HIS A 171 -25.14 10.08 15.48
C HIS A 171 -25.25 9.07 14.33
N ASN A 172 -24.32 8.13 14.23
CA ASN A 172 -24.20 7.23 13.10
C ASN A 172 -24.18 5.77 13.52
N LYS A 173 -25.21 5.02 13.09
CA LYS A 173 -25.37 3.59 13.33
C LYS A 173 -25.50 2.79 12.03
N ARG A 174 -25.21 3.40 10.88
CA ARG A 174 -25.56 2.84 9.56
C ARG A 174 -24.50 3.01 8.49
N PHE A 175 -23.90 4.20 8.40
CA PHE A 175 -23.10 4.56 7.23
C PHE A 175 -21.61 4.36 7.48
N ALA A 176 -20.95 3.71 6.52
CA ALA A 176 -19.51 3.53 6.52
C ALA A 176 -18.77 4.84 6.25
N GLN A 177 -17.49 4.88 6.59
CA GLN A 177 -16.58 5.94 6.12
C GLN A 177 -16.12 5.64 4.68
N PRO A 178 -15.84 6.66 3.85
CA PRO A 178 -15.97 8.09 4.14
C PRO A 178 -17.43 8.59 4.09
N ILE A 179 -17.76 9.55 4.95
CA ILE A 179 -18.93 10.44 4.78
C ILE A 179 -18.49 11.66 3.96
N TYR A 180 -19.30 12.06 2.96
CA TYR A 180 -18.93 13.09 2.02
C TYR A 180 -19.43 14.47 2.45
N ILE A 181 -18.48 15.40 2.54
CA ILE A 181 -18.65 16.74 3.08
C ILE A 181 -18.41 17.77 1.98
N ASP A 182 -19.16 18.87 1.98
CA ASP A 182 -18.91 19.98 1.05
C ASP A 182 -17.84 20.97 1.53
N ASN A 183 -17.66 22.04 0.75
CA ASN A 183 -16.67 23.06 1.04
C ASN A 183 -16.99 23.90 2.29
N ASP A 184 -18.21 23.84 2.83
CA ASP A 184 -18.63 24.57 4.04
C ASP A 184 -18.74 23.66 5.27
N LEU A 185 -18.08 22.50 5.21
CA LEU A 185 -18.09 21.46 6.24
C LEU A 185 -19.49 20.91 6.55
N GLN A 186 -20.40 20.91 5.57
CA GLN A 186 -21.71 20.29 5.72
C GLN A 186 -21.70 18.85 5.22
N ILE A 187 -22.35 17.95 5.97
CA ILE A 187 -22.58 16.57 5.54
C ILE A 187 -23.56 16.59 4.36
N ARG A 188 -23.18 15.97 3.24
CA ARG A 188 -23.99 15.96 2.02
C ARG A 188 -24.39 14.56 1.58
N LEU A 189 -23.46 13.61 1.57
CA LEU A 189 -23.72 12.24 1.17
C LEU A 189 -23.14 11.24 2.17
N ALA A 190 -23.82 10.13 2.33
CA ALA A 190 -23.34 8.94 3.02
C ALA A 190 -23.70 7.70 2.20
N TYR A 191 -23.10 6.56 2.49
CA TYR A 191 -23.34 5.34 1.72
C TYR A 191 -23.41 4.09 2.59
N GLN A 192 -24.09 3.08 2.08
CA GLN A 192 -24.12 1.74 2.65
C GLN A 192 -24.01 0.68 1.55
N GLU A 193 -23.36 -0.42 1.87
CA GLU A 193 -23.36 -1.63 1.05
C GLU A 193 -24.65 -2.45 1.32
N LYS A 194 -25.19 -3.06 0.27
CA LYS A 194 -26.35 -3.95 0.33
C LYS A 194 -25.94 -5.41 0.31
N ALA A 195 -26.88 -6.28 0.66
CA ALA A 195 -26.65 -7.73 0.68
C ALA A 195 -26.26 -8.30 -0.71
N ASP A 196 -26.69 -7.67 -1.80
CA ASP A 196 -26.32 -8.03 -3.17
C ASP A 196 -24.97 -7.43 -3.63
N GLY A 197 -24.28 -6.73 -2.73
CA GLY A 197 -23.02 -6.03 -3.00
C GLY A 197 -23.18 -4.70 -3.75
N SER A 198 -24.39 -4.26 -4.08
CA SER A 198 -24.62 -2.91 -4.59
C SER A 198 -24.37 -1.87 -3.49
N THR A 199 -24.05 -0.65 -3.88
CA THR A 199 -23.88 0.48 -2.95
C THR A 199 -25.00 1.49 -3.17
N GLU A 200 -25.67 1.86 -2.09
CA GLU A 200 -26.65 2.95 -2.09
C GLU A 200 -26.02 4.19 -1.46
N TYR A 201 -26.00 5.28 -2.20
CA TYR A 201 -25.66 6.61 -1.72
C TYR A 201 -26.94 7.34 -1.32
N TYR A 202 -26.87 8.07 -0.22
CA TYR A 202 -27.96 8.83 0.36
C TYR A 202 -27.54 10.28 0.52
N ARG A 203 -28.44 11.20 0.22
CA ARG A 203 -28.29 12.63 0.53
C ARG A 203 -29.10 13.00 1.77
N VAL A 204 -28.68 14.05 2.45
CA VAL A 204 -29.44 14.61 3.58
C VAL A 204 -30.82 15.09 3.09
N SER A 205 -31.86 14.75 3.85
CA SER A 205 -33.24 15.18 3.61
C SER A 205 -33.40 16.68 3.87
N GLU A 206 -34.28 17.34 3.12
CA GLU A 206 -34.59 18.77 3.32
C GLU A 206 -35.27 19.04 4.67
N SER A 207 -35.89 18.02 5.27
CA SER A 207 -36.53 18.09 6.58
C SER A 207 -35.59 17.81 7.76
N ALA A 208 -34.37 17.35 7.50
CA ALA A 208 -33.41 16.99 8.54
C ALA A 208 -32.79 18.25 9.19
N ASP A 209 -32.41 18.15 10.47
CA ASP A 209 -31.57 19.18 11.10
C ASP A 209 -30.09 18.90 10.80
N PRO A 210 -29.43 19.70 9.95
CA PRO A 210 -28.03 19.47 9.59
C PRO A 210 -27.05 19.60 10.77
N ARG A 211 -27.49 20.14 11.91
CA ARG A 211 -26.66 20.29 13.12
C ARG A 211 -26.87 19.19 14.15
N ASN A 212 -27.78 18.26 13.89
CA ASN A 212 -28.13 17.15 14.77
C ASN A 212 -28.68 15.98 13.95
N LEU A 213 -27.88 15.52 12.98
CA LEU A 213 -28.26 14.42 12.11
C LEU A 213 -28.24 13.09 12.87
N THR A 214 -29.10 12.18 12.45
CA THR A 214 -29.01 10.76 12.78
C THR A 214 -28.75 9.98 11.51
N SER A 215 -28.49 8.68 11.63
CA SER A 215 -28.48 7.78 10.48
C SER A 215 -29.86 7.16 10.15
N ASP A 216 -30.93 7.65 10.79
CA ASP A 216 -32.28 7.14 10.60
C ASP A 216 -32.84 7.53 9.23
N GLU A 217 -33.72 6.70 8.67
CA GLU A 217 -34.24 6.91 7.31
C GLU A 217 -34.92 8.28 7.11
N SER A 218 -35.46 8.90 8.17
CA SER A 218 -36.08 10.23 8.09
C SER A 218 -35.13 11.35 7.69
N ASP A 219 -33.83 11.20 8.00
CA ASP A 219 -32.81 12.22 7.74
C ASP A 219 -32.17 12.07 6.36
N TRP A 220 -32.51 11.01 5.61
CA TRP A 220 -31.79 10.60 4.40
C TRP A 220 -32.72 10.21 3.26
N VAL A 221 -32.40 10.69 2.07
CA VAL A 221 -33.10 10.35 0.82
C VAL A 221 -32.13 9.61 -0.09
N LEU A 222 -32.57 8.49 -0.68
CA LEU A 222 -31.77 7.75 -1.65
C LEU A 222 -31.35 8.69 -2.79
N TYR A 223 -30.06 8.74 -3.06
CA TYR A 223 -29.44 9.55 -4.09
C TYR A 223 -29.15 8.72 -5.34
N LEU A 224 -28.43 7.62 -5.17
CA LEU A 224 -27.94 6.80 -6.27
C LEU A 224 -27.73 5.37 -5.81
N THR A 225 -28.13 4.40 -6.64
CA THR A 225 -27.76 3.00 -6.45
C THR A 225 -26.71 2.62 -7.50
N VAL A 226 -25.55 2.16 -7.02
CA VAL A 226 -24.43 1.73 -7.85
C VAL A 226 -24.37 0.20 -7.82
N PRO A 227 -24.43 -0.48 -8.98
CA PRO A 227 -24.29 -1.93 -9.05
C PRO A 227 -22.95 -2.41 -8.49
N GLN A 228 -22.92 -3.59 -7.89
CA GLN A 228 -21.72 -4.20 -7.27
C GLN A 228 -20.44 -4.03 -8.12
N ARG A 229 -20.52 -4.34 -9.41
CA ARG A 229 -19.39 -4.31 -10.35
C ARG A 229 -18.79 -2.91 -10.57
N ASP A 230 -19.54 -1.87 -10.24
CA ASP A 230 -19.24 -0.46 -10.51
C ASP A 230 -18.84 0.31 -9.23
N THR A 231 -18.96 -0.32 -8.06
CA THR A 231 -18.80 0.31 -6.72
C THR A 231 -17.43 0.95 -6.51
N LEU A 232 -16.34 0.29 -6.91
CA LEU A 232 -14.98 0.83 -6.74
C LEU A 232 -14.65 1.98 -7.70
N LEU A 233 -15.40 2.13 -8.79
CA LEU A 233 -15.21 3.18 -9.81
C LEU A 233 -16.26 4.28 -9.78
N THR A 234 -17.25 4.19 -8.89
CA THR A 234 -18.33 5.18 -8.81
C THR A 234 -18.39 5.76 -7.40
N LYS A 235 -17.78 6.93 -7.22
CA LYS A 235 -17.71 7.62 -5.93
C LYS A 235 -17.63 9.14 -6.08
N PRO A 236 -18.19 9.93 -5.15
CA PRO A 236 -18.00 11.37 -5.12
C PRO A 236 -16.52 11.73 -4.97
N VAL A 237 -16.12 12.79 -5.68
CA VAL A 237 -14.77 13.40 -5.60
C VAL A 237 -14.79 14.65 -4.74
N GLY A 238 -15.78 15.51 -4.93
CA GLY A 238 -15.90 16.79 -4.23
C GLY A 238 -16.94 17.70 -4.85
N PHE A 239 -17.08 18.91 -4.33
CA PHE A 239 -18.09 19.89 -4.77
C PHE A 239 -17.47 21.06 -5.51
N SER A 240 -18.22 21.67 -6.42
CA SER A 240 -17.88 22.97 -7.03
C SER A 240 -17.72 24.04 -5.95
N GLY A 241 -16.99 25.12 -6.24
CA GLY A 241 -16.72 26.17 -5.26
C GLY A 241 -17.97 26.84 -4.66
N ASP A 242 -19.11 26.76 -5.33
CA ASP A 242 -20.42 27.25 -4.86
C ASP A 242 -21.31 26.17 -4.21
N ASN A 243 -20.80 24.95 -4.06
CA ASN A 243 -21.48 23.77 -3.50
C ASN A 243 -22.78 23.35 -4.21
N LYS A 244 -23.02 23.84 -5.44
CA LYS A 244 -24.21 23.50 -6.24
C LYS A 244 -24.03 22.26 -7.10
N ARG A 245 -22.81 21.97 -7.53
CA ARG A 245 -22.48 20.82 -8.36
C ARG A 245 -21.53 19.88 -7.63
N VAL A 246 -21.59 18.61 -7.97
CA VAL A 246 -20.76 17.56 -7.39
C VAL A 246 -20.02 16.82 -8.49
N PHE A 247 -18.72 16.66 -8.29
CA PHE A 247 -17.84 15.88 -9.15
C PHE A 247 -17.86 14.42 -8.69
N TRP A 248 -17.91 13.50 -9.64
CA TRP A 248 -17.92 12.06 -9.39
C TRP A 248 -16.94 11.34 -10.28
N LEU A 249 -16.24 10.36 -9.71
CA LEU A 249 -15.79 9.22 -10.49
C LEU A 249 -17.04 8.40 -10.85
N TRP A 250 -17.13 8.00 -12.11
CA TRP A 250 -18.30 7.36 -12.68
C TRP A 250 -17.91 6.12 -13.47
N GLY A 251 -18.10 4.96 -12.86
CA GLY A 251 -17.78 3.67 -13.45
C GLY A 251 -18.91 3.06 -14.27
N MET A 252 -20.13 3.59 -14.16
CA MET A 252 -21.28 3.04 -14.89
C MET A 252 -21.07 3.25 -16.40
N ASP A 253 -21.42 2.23 -17.18
CA ASP A 253 -21.30 2.18 -18.65
C ASP A 253 -19.89 2.18 -19.27
N THR A 254 -18.83 2.38 -18.48
CA THR A 254 -17.44 2.35 -18.97
C THR A 254 -16.58 1.35 -18.20
N ASP A 255 -15.49 0.87 -18.81
CA ASP A 255 -14.59 -0.09 -18.15
C ASP A 255 -13.59 0.61 -17.22
N LEU A 256 -12.99 1.72 -17.69
CA LEU A 256 -11.97 2.49 -16.97
C LEU A 256 -12.55 3.65 -16.14
N GLY A 257 -13.83 3.96 -16.28
CA GLY A 257 -14.47 5.08 -15.59
C GLY A 257 -14.35 6.43 -16.30
N GLN A 258 -15.11 7.38 -15.79
CA GLN A 258 -15.15 8.78 -16.23
C GLN A 258 -15.09 9.71 -15.01
N LEU A 259 -14.62 10.93 -15.21
CA LEU A 259 -14.90 12.03 -14.30
C LEU A 259 -16.10 12.80 -14.85
N VAL A 260 -17.15 12.90 -14.04
CA VAL A 260 -18.39 13.60 -14.41
C VAL A 260 -18.72 14.67 -13.37
N VAL A 261 -19.60 15.59 -13.76
CA VAL A 261 -20.21 16.58 -12.87
C VAL A 261 -21.70 16.67 -13.14
N HIS A 262 -22.49 16.88 -12.10
CA HIS A 262 -23.92 17.17 -12.21
C HIS A 262 -24.36 18.13 -11.10
N ASP A 263 -25.53 18.75 -11.28
CA ASP A 263 -26.19 19.51 -10.22
C ASP A 263 -26.52 18.58 -9.04
N PHE A 264 -26.19 19.02 -7.82
CA PHE A 264 -26.42 18.22 -6.63
C PHE A 264 -27.92 18.03 -6.41
N GLY A 265 -28.35 16.77 -6.40
CA GLY A 265 -29.77 16.39 -6.37
C GLY A 265 -30.26 15.76 -7.68
N HIS A 266 -29.46 15.86 -8.75
CA HIS A 266 -29.80 15.39 -10.10
C HIS A 266 -28.73 14.44 -10.67
N PRO A 267 -28.46 13.28 -10.04
CA PRO A 267 -27.43 12.33 -10.48
C PRO A 267 -27.68 11.73 -11.87
N GLU A 268 -28.89 11.87 -12.41
CA GLU A 268 -29.25 11.49 -13.78
C GLU A 268 -28.68 12.40 -14.87
N ALA A 269 -28.27 13.63 -14.51
CA ALA A 269 -27.89 14.68 -15.45
C ALA A 269 -26.36 14.88 -15.53
N ASN A 270 -25.62 13.80 -15.84
CA ASN A 270 -24.16 13.85 -15.91
C ASN A 270 -23.61 14.63 -17.13
N GLU A 271 -22.69 15.54 -16.84
CA GLU A 271 -21.76 16.13 -17.81
C GLU A 271 -20.40 15.44 -17.69
N ILE A 272 -19.91 14.87 -18.79
CA ILE A 272 -18.58 14.21 -18.82
C ILE A 272 -17.50 15.29 -18.90
N ILE A 273 -16.64 15.34 -17.89
CA ILE A 273 -15.44 16.21 -17.87
C ILE A 273 -14.28 15.48 -18.56
N TYR A 274 -14.10 14.20 -18.24
CA TYR A 274 -12.99 13.41 -18.76
C TYR A 274 -13.36 11.93 -18.84
N THR A 275 -12.90 11.24 -19.89
CA THR A 275 -13.03 9.79 -20.03
C THR A 275 -11.64 9.17 -20.00
N ALA A 276 -11.44 8.23 -19.08
CA ALA A 276 -10.18 7.52 -18.91
C ALA A 276 -9.79 6.73 -20.17
N LYS A 277 -8.50 6.75 -20.52
CA LYS A 277 -7.99 6.22 -21.81
C LYS A 277 -7.16 4.96 -21.68
N LYS A 278 -6.33 4.86 -20.64
CA LYS A 278 -5.37 3.78 -20.42
C LYS A 278 -5.52 3.13 -19.05
N ALA A 279 -5.79 3.92 -18.02
CA ALA A 279 -5.93 3.46 -16.64
C ALA A 279 -7.09 4.18 -15.95
N GLU A 280 -7.62 3.57 -14.90
CA GLU A 280 -8.65 4.18 -14.05
C GLU A 280 -8.13 5.48 -13.40
N ILE A 281 -9.04 6.39 -13.07
CA ILE A 281 -8.75 7.60 -12.30
C ILE A 281 -8.92 7.26 -10.82
N GLU A 282 -7.85 7.31 -10.05
CA GLU A 282 -7.85 7.01 -8.62
C GLU A 282 -7.84 8.31 -7.79
N TYR A 283 -8.87 8.51 -6.96
CA TYR A 283 -8.97 9.66 -6.06
C TYR A 283 -9.09 9.20 -4.61
N LYS A 284 -8.17 9.66 -3.76
CA LYS A 284 -8.08 9.50 -2.30
C LYS A 284 -8.56 8.14 -1.81
N TYR A 285 -7.64 7.18 -1.72
CA TYR A 285 -7.88 5.95 -0.99
C TYR A 285 -7.30 6.06 0.43
N GLU A 286 -7.97 5.48 1.42
CA GLU A 286 -7.76 5.72 2.86
C GLU A 286 -6.35 5.35 3.38
N GLU A 287 -5.50 4.71 2.59
CA GLU A 287 -4.18 4.20 3.02
C GLU A 287 -2.97 4.73 2.24
N ASP A 288 -3.17 5.45 1.12
CA ASP A 288 -2.07 5.85 0.23
C ASP A 288 -2.03 7.38 -0.01
N ILE A 289 -0.99 8.03 0.50
CA ILE A 289 -0.72 9.48 0.34
C ILE A 289 -0.51 9.88 -1.14
N ASP A 290 -0.22 8.92 -2.01
CA ASP A 290 0.08 9.11 -3.43
C ASP A 290 -1.16 8.98 -4.35
N ASP A 291 -2.38 8.85 -3.81
CA ASP A 291 -3.61 8.65 -4.58
C ASP A 291 -4.39 9.94 -4.82
N ASN A 292 -3.79 10.89 -5.54
CA ASN A 292 -4.57 12.02 -6.07
C ASN A 292 -4.33 12.26 -7.55
N ASP A 293 -5.03 11.47 -8.38
CA ASP A 293 -5.00 11.61 -9.83
C ASP A 293 -5.72 12.89 -10.30
N ILE A 294 -6.45 13.58 -9.43
CA ILE A 294 -7.25 14.76 -9.78
C ILE A 294 -6.63 16.02 -9.19
N PHE A 295 -6.08 16.87 -10.06
CA PHE A 295 -5.56 18.17 -9.65
C PHE A 295 -6.70 19.19 -9.59
N VAL A 296 -7.04 19.66 -8.40
CA VAL A 296 -8.15 20.59 -8.14
C VAL A 296 -7.61 21.93 -7.64
N HIS A 297 -8.17 23.03 -8.15
CA HIS A 297 -7.85 24.37 -7.68
C HIS A 297 -8.28 24.56 -6.20
N PRO A 298 -7.45 25.16 -5.32
CA PRO A 298 -7.68 25.10 -3.87
C PRO A 298 -8.89 25.92 -3.41
N ILE A 299 -9.24 26.99 -4.12
CA ILE A 299 -10.32 27.92 -3.76
C ILE A 299 -11.60 27.62 -4.54
N ASP A 300 -11.61 27.86 -5.86
CA ASP A 300 -12.83 27.74 -6.68
C ASP A 300 -13.22 26.28 -7.03
N LYS A 301 -12.36 25.30 -6.69
CA LYS A 301 -12.57 23.87 -6.90
C LYS A 301 -12.69 23.43 -8.36
N THR A 302 -12.17 24.23 -9.29
CA THR A 302 -12.07 23.83 -10.70
C THR A 302 -11.13 22.64 -10.85
N ILE A 303 -11.52 21.66 -11.67
CA ILE A 303 -10.63 20.55 -12.04
C ILE A 303 -9.63 21.05 -13.10
N LEU A 304 -8.35 20.88 -12.82
CA LEU A 304 -7.25 21.46 -13.59
C LEU A 304 -6.56 20.42 -14.49
N ALA A 305 -6.31 19.23 -13.96
CA ALA A 305 -5.67 18.14 -14.68
C ALA A 305 -6.04 16.78 -14.08
N ILE A 306 -5.85 15.72 -14.87
CA ILE A 306 -6.01 14.32 -14.48
C ILE A 306 -4.71 13.57 -14.75
N THR A 307 -4.32 12.64 -13.86
CA THR A 307 -3.18 11.74 -14.07
C THR A 307 -3.68 10.32 -14.25
N GLU A 308 -3.27 9.63 -15.32
CA GLU A 308 -3.51 8.19 -15.45
C GLU A 308 -2.22 7.42 -15.22
N PHE A 309 -2.26 6.38 -14.39
CA PHE A 309 -1.11 5.53 -14.10
C PHE A 309 -1.27 4.17 -14.77
N TYR A 310 -0.64 3.94 -15.93
CA TYR A 310 -0.62 2.61 -16.57
C TYR A 310 0.75 1.92 -16.42
N HIS A 311 1.78 2.46 -17.11
CA HIS A 311 3.19 2.08 -16.91
C HIS A 311 4.01 3.17 -16.24
N LYS A 312 3.63 4.41 -16.48
CA LYS A 312 4.13 5.64 -15.87
C LYS A 312 2.94 6.59 -15.77
N PRO A 313 2.95 7.54 -14.84
CA PRO A 313 1.94 8.60 -14.83
C PRO A 313 1.95 9.39 -16.13
N GLU A 314 0.76 9.65 -16.66
CA GLU A 314 0.52 10.53 -17.80
C GLU A 314 -0.49 11.61 -17.39
N ILE A 315 -0.08 12.88 -17.47
CA ILE A 315 -0.89 14.03 -17.05
C ILE A 315 -1.66 14.59 -18.25
N TYR A 316 -2.97 14.72 -18.09
CA TYR A 316 -3.91 15.31 -19.04
C TYR A 316 -4.42 16.64 -18.49
N VAL A 317 -3.98 17.73 -19.10
CA VAL A 317 -4.42 19.09 -18.73
C VAL A 317 -5.85 19.31 -19.22
N LEU A 318 -6.74 19.67 -18.29
CA LEU A 318 -8.16 19.97 -18.57
C LEU A 318 -8.44 21.48 -18.56
N ASN A 319 -7.57 22.26 -17.92
CA ASN A 319 -7.68 23.70 -17.83
C ASN A 319 -6.33 24.37 -18.15
N ASP A 320 -6.32 25.29 -19.11
CA ASP A 320 -5.11 25.93 -19.59
C ASP A 320 -4.40 26.80 -18.53
N THR A 321 -5.06 27.14 -17.41
CA THR A 321 -4.46 27.93 -16.32
C THR A 321 -3.23 27.29 -15.68
N VAL A 322 -3.03 25.99 -15.85
CA VAL A 322 -1.85 25.24 -15.33
C VAL A 322 -0.97 24.65 -16.43
N LYS A 323 -1.32 24.86 -17.70
CA LYS A 323 -0.64 24.21 -18.83
C LYS A 323 0.86 24.53 -18.85
N ASP A 324 1.20 25.82 -18.87
CA ASP A 324 2.59 26.27 -18.88
C ASP A 324 3.38 25.81 -17.65
N ASP A 325 2.71 25.71 -16.49
CA ASP A 325 3.33 25.28 -15.24
C ASP A 325 3.73 23.81 -15.32
N LEU A 326 2.81 22.96 -15.77
CA LEU A 326 3.03 21.53 -15.93
C LEU A 326 4.04 21.23 -17.06
N GLU A 327 4.01 21.98 -18.16
CA GLU A 327 5.03 21.89 -19.21
C GLU A 327 6.42 22.24 -18.67
N TYR A 328 6.55 23.31 -17.89
CA TYR A 328 7.81 23.68 -17.23
C TYR A 328 8.30 22.56 -16.30
N LEU A 329 7.44 22.04 -15.43
CA LEU A 329 7.79 20.99 -14.46
C LEU A 329 8.17 19.68 -15.15
N ASN A 330 7.51 19.31 -16.24
CA ASN A 330 7.86 18.14 -17.03
C ASN A 330 9.24 18.30 -17.70
N ASN A 331 9.54 19.50 -18.23
CA ASN A 331 10.81 19.79 -18.87
C ASN A 331 11.99 19.87 -17.89
N LEU A 332 11.73 20.18 -16.61
CA LEU A 332 12.76 20.20 -15.57
C LEU A 332 13.36 18.81 -15.32
N HIS A 333 12.53 17.75 -15.36
CA HIS A 333 12.95 16.36 -15.20
C HIS A 333 12.30 15.44 -16.26
N PRO A 334 12.78 15.45 -17.51
CA PRO A 334 12.10 14.82 -18.65
C PRO A 334 12.05 13.28 -18.62
N ASN A 335 12.73 12.64 -17.67
CA ASN A 335 12.75 11.18 -17.50
C ASN A 335 11.86 10.69 -16.35
N ASP A 336 11.43 11.61 -15.51
CA ASP A 336 10.65 11.39 -14.29
C ASP A 336 9.29 12.07 -14.48
N SER A 337 8.41 12.00 -13.48
CA SER A 337 7.07 12.54 -13.60
C SER A 337 6.69 13.40 -12.40
N PRO A 338 6.30 14.67 -12.61
CA PRO A 338 6.00 15.57 -11.50
C PRO A 338 4.73 15.13 -10.78
N ILE A 339 4.78 15.13 -9.46
CA ILE A 339 3.64 14.93 -8.56
C ILE A 339 3.47 16.19 -7.71
N ILE A 340 2.23 16.69 -7.66
CA ILE A 340 1.87 17.85 -6.85
C ILE A 340 1.53 17.35 -5.45
N VAL A 341 2.39 17.65 -4.49
CA VAL A 341 2.26 17.22 -3.09
C VAL A 341 1.37 18.19 -2.31
N GLY A 342 1.50 19.48 -2.58
CA GLY A 342 0.73 20.51 -1.89
C GLY A 342 0.69 21.83 -2.65
N ILE A 343 -0.34 22.61 -2.40
CA ILE A 343 -0.55 23.92 -3.01
C ILE A 343 -0.99 24.91 -1.93
N SER A 344 -0.49 26.14 -2.01
CA SER A 344 -0.96 27.24 -1.15
C SER A 344 -2.37 27.68 -1.54
N GLN A 345 -3.13 28.22 -0.59
CA GLN A 345 -4.50 28.70 -0.80
C GLN A 345 -4.55 29.81 -1.85
N ASP A 346 -3.56 30.72 -1.87
CA ASP A 346 -3.45 31.77 -2.88
C ASP A 346 -3.03 31.25 -4.28
N PHE A 347 -2.81 29.93 -4.39
CA PHE A 347 -2.43 29.23 -5.61
C PHE A 347 -1.14 29.76 -6.26
N ARG A 348 -0.19 30.28 -5.47
CA ARG A 348 1.10 30.82 -5.93
C ARG A 348 2.30 29.92 -5.69
N THR A 349 2.23 29.08 -4.67
CA THR A 349 3.34 28.20 -4.26
C THR A 349 2.86 26.76 -4.30
N TRP A 350 3.57 25.92 -5.06
CA TRP A 350 3.35 24.48 -5.05
C TRP A 350 4.56 23.78 -4.44
N LEU A 351 4.30 22.71 -3.71
CA LEU A 351 5.29 21.73 -3.30
C LEU A 351 5.20 20.56 -4.27
N ILE A 352 6.28 20.31 -4.99
CA ILE A 352 6.36 19.31 -6.06
C ILE A 352 7.40 18.26 -5.69
N THR A 353 7.11 17.01 -6.03
CA THR A 353 8.09 15.91 -6.05
C THR A 353 8.10 15.25 -7.44
N TYR A 354 9.01 14.31 -7.67
CA TYR A 354 9.07 13.56 -8.92
C TYR A 354 9.06 12.06 -8.65
N LEU A 355 8.17 11.34 -9.34
CA LEU A 355 8.21 9.89 -9.39
C LEU A 355 9.34 9.45 -10.32
N SER A 356 10.36 8.83 -9.72
CA SER A 356 11.51 8.26 -10.39
C SER A 356 11.76 6.86 -9.87
N ASP A 357 12.18 5.94 -10.74
CA ASP A 357 12.67 4.61 -10.35
C ASP A 357 14.14 4.63 -9.88
N ARG A 358 14.86 5.74 -10.11
CA ARG A 358 16.31 5.84 -9.93
C ARG A 358 16.74 6.76 -8.81
N ILE A 359 15.85 7.62 -8.35
CA ILE A 359 16.15 8.67 -7.39
C ILE A 359 15.05 8.63 -6.32
N PRO A 360 15.39 8.57 -5.02
CA PRO A 360 14.41 8.76 -3.96
C PRO A 360 13.77 10.15 -4.07
N TYR A 361 12.54 10.32 -3.59
CA TYR A 361 11.79 11.57 -3.72
C TYR A 361 12.62 12.83 -3.37
N GLU A 362 12.71 13.74 -4.35
CA GLU A 362 13.29 15.07 -4.24
C GLU A 362 12.16 16.10 -4.26
N PHE A 363 12.17 17.02 -3.29
CA PHE A 363 11.11 18.00 -3.11
C PHE A 363 11.56 19.39 -3.58
N TYR A 364 10.65 20.12 -4.21
CA TYR A 364 10.88 21.43 -4.79
C TYR A 364 9.76 22.40 -4.43
N PHE A 365 10.09 23.66 -4.18
CA PHE A 365 9.11 24.75 -4.25
C PHE A 365 9.00 25.23 -5.68
N TYR A 366 7.80 25.17 -6.22
CA TYR A 366 7.47 25.83 -7.46
C TYR A 366 6.73 27.14 -7.20
N ARG A 367 7.40 28.26 -7.48
CA ARG A 367 6.83 29.61 -7.38
C ARG A 367 6.22 29.96 -8.73
N ARG A 368 4.90 29.80 -8.86
CA ARG A 368 4.20 29.99 -10.15
C ARG A 368 4.39 31.39 -10.74
N PRO A 369 4.27 32.50 -9.99
CA PRO A 369 4.45 33.83 -10.58
C PRO A 369 5.84 34.05 -11.20
N LEU A 370 6.83 33.28 -10.75
CA LEU A 370 8.21 33.34 -11.24
C LEU A 370 8.53 32.21 -12.24
N LYS A 371 7.61 31.25 -12.42
CA LYS A 371 7.82 29.98 -13.14
C LYS A 371 9.16 29.33 -12.80
N LYS A 372 9.45 29.22 -11.50
CA LYS A 372 10.74 28.73 -11.01
C LYS A 372 10.56 27.66 -9.94
N ALA A 373 11.17 26.49 -10.16
CA ALA A 373 11.32 25.45 -9.16
C ALA A 373 12.65 25.61 -8.41
N GLU A 374 12.63 25.48 -7.08
CA GLU A 374 13.78 25.55 -6.19
C GLU A 374 13.87 24.27 -5.36
N PHE A 375 15.00 23.56 -5.45
CA PHE A 375 15.23 22.32 -4.70
C PHE A 375 15.23 22.58 -3.19
N LEU A 376 14.65 21.65 -2.42
CA LEU A 376 14.56 21.71 -0.97
C LEU A 376 15.42 20.68 -0.27
N PHE A 377 15.10 19.42 -0.50
CA PHE A 377 15.78 18.28 0.08
C PHE A 377 15.37 17.01 -0.67
N THR A 378 16.15 15.96 -0.42
CA THR A 378 15.80 14.58 -0.79
C THR A 378 15.46 13.82 0.48
N THR A 379 14.51 12.89 0.40
CA THR A 379 14.10 12.05 1.54
C THR A 379 15.21 11.09 2.01
N ARG A 380 16.18 10.79 1.14
CA ARG A 380 17.28 9.84 1.41
C ARG A 380 18.61 10.32 0.83
N PRO A 381 19.23 11.38 1.39
CA PRO A 381 20.47 11.94 0.84
C PRO A 381 21.64 10.95 0.87
N LYS A 382 21.64 9.99 1.80
CA LYS A 382 22.65 8.93 1.88
C LYS A 382 22.62 7.94 0.70
N LEU A 383 21.53 7.90 -0.08
CA LEU A 383 21.47 7.13 -1.33
C LEU A 383 21.97 7.90 -2.55
N LYS A 384 22.29 9.19 -2.40
CA LYS A 384 22.80 10.00 -3.51
C LYS A 384 24.09 9.41 -4.06
N GLY A 385 24.15 9.27 -5.39
CA GLY A 385 25.30 8.68 -6.09
C GLY A 385 25.31 7.15 -6.13
N LYS A 386 24.42 6.46 -5.41
CA LYS A 386 24.21 5.03 -5.60
C LYS A 386 23.45 4.80 -6.90
N LYS A 387 23.85 3.77 -7.64
CA LYS A 387 23.16 3.36 -8.86
C LYS A 387 21.99 2.45 -8.50
N LEU A 388 20.77 2.96 -8.63
CA LEU A 388 19.55 2.20 -8.33
C LEU A 388 19.03 1.45 -9.56
N CYS A 389 18.07 0.54 -9.35
CA CYS A 389 17.47 -0.23 -10.42
C CYS A 389 16.60 0.65 -11.32
N ARG A 390 16.36 0.18 -12.55
CA ARG A 390 15.26 0.69 -13.37
C ARG A 390 14.03 -0.18 -13.18
N MET A 391 12.86 0.42 -13.14
CA MET A 391 11.57 -0.25 -13.13
C MET A 391 10.93 -0.08 -14.51
N VAL A 392 10.68 -1.19 -15.20
CA VAL A 392 10.16 -1.18 -16.58
C VAL A 392 8.75 -1.74 -16.59
N GLY A 393 7.77 -0.90 -16.92
CA GLY A 393 6.40 -1.34 -17.17
C GLY A 393 6.26 -2.04 -18.51
N PHE A 394 5.55 -3.18 -18.54
CA PHE A 394 5.29 -3.98 -19.73
C PHE A 394 3.96 -4.73 -19.64
N GLU A 395 3.60 -5.38 -20.73
CA GLU A 395 2.40 -6.20 -20.84
C GLU A 395 2.75 -7.62 -21.28
N PHE A 396 1.98 -8.59 -20.82
CA PHE A 396 2.00 -9.95 -21.34
C PHE A 396 0.59 -10.53 -21.40
N VAL A 397 0.41 -11.57 -22.21
CA VAL A 397 -0.87 -12.26 -22.39
C VAL A 397 -0.85 -13.56 -21.59
N THR A 398 -1.88 -13.77 -20.76
CA THR A 398 -2.07 -14.98 -19.96
C THR A 398 -2.56 -16.15 -20.82
N ARG A 399 -2.57 -17.35 -20.23
CA ARG A 399 -3.05 -18.58 -20.89
C ARG A 399 -4.51 -18.53 -21.31
N ASP A 400 -5.33 -17.69 -20.67
CA ASP A 400 -6.74 -17.47 -20.97
C ASP A 400 -6.99 -16.15 -21.72
N ASN A 401 -5.95 -15.62 -22.38
CA ASN A 401 -6.02 -14.49 -23.29
C ASN A 401 -6.39 -13.14 -22.62
N LEU A 402 -6.03 -12.98 -21.35
CA LEU A 402 -6.08 -11.71 -20.63
C LEU A 402 -4.74 -10.98 -20.80
N THR A 403 -4.77 -9.69 -21.14
CA THR A 403 -3.57 -8.86 -21.12
C THR A 403 -3.38 -8.30 -19.73
N LEU A 404 -2.22 -8.56 -19.12
CA LEU A 404 -1.87 -8.06 -17.80
C LEU A 404 -0.71 -7.08 -17.89
N GLN A 405 -0.79 -6.05 -17.07
CA GLN A 405 0.30 -5.11 -16.83
C GLN A 405 1.24 -5.69 -15.77
N ALA A 406 2.54 -5.51 -15.96
CA ALA A 406 3.55 -5.90 -14.98
C ALA A 406 4.73 -4.93 -15.00
N TYR A 407 5.53 -5.01 -13.94
CA TYR A 407 6.82 -4.33 -13.83
C TYR A 407 7.95 -5.33 -13.67
N LEU A 408 9.09 -4.98 -14.28
CA LEU A 408 10.35 -5.69 -14.11
C LEU A 408 11.43 -4.71 -13.65
N SER A 409 12.05 -5.02 -12.52
CA SER A 409 13.24 -4.33 -12.03
C SER A 409 14.42 -5.27 -12.10
N LEU A 410 15.51 -4.85 -12.76
CA LEU A 410 16.73 -5.66 -12.89
C LEU A 410 17.86 -5.07 -12.04
N PRO A 411 18.85 -5.89 -11.63
CA PRO A 411 20.06 -5.38 -11.00
C PRO A 411 20.66 -4.19 -11.78
N PRO A 412 21.07 -3.09 -11.11
CA PRO A 412 21.49 -1.86 -11.78
C PRO A 412 22.60 -2.02 -12.83
N ASN A 413 23.44 -3.06 -12.69
CA ASN A 413 24.56 -3.36 -13.58
C ASN A 413 24.29 -4.49 -14.57
N THR A 414 23.03 -4.93 -14.70
CA THR A 414 22.66 -5.96 -15.67
C THR A 414 22.92 -5.49 -17.10
N GLU A 415 23.74 -6.25 -17.83
CA GLU A 415 23.97 -6.01 -19.25
C GLU A 415 22.71 -6.38 -20.05
N LEU A 416 22.19 -5.42 -20.81
CA LEU A 416 20.95 -5.58 -21.59
C LEU A 416 21.26 -5.88 -23.06
N ARG A 417 20.38 -6.66 -23.69
CA ARG A 417 20.38 -6.85 -25.15
C ARG A 417 19.99 -5.55 -25.84
N LYS A 418 20.60 -5.27 -26.99
CA LYS A 418 20.21 -4.12 -27.82
C LYS A 418 19.13 -4.53 -28.82
N PRO A 419 18.18 -3.65 -29.18
CA PRO A 419 17.17 -3.95 -30.21
C PRO A 419 17.79 -4.41 -31.54
N SER A 420 18.92 -3.81 -31.94
CA SER A 420 19.63 -4.13 -33.17
C SER A 420 20.23 -5.55 -33.22
N GLU A 421 20.28 -6.26 -32.09
CA GLU A 421 20.80 -7.62 -31.99
C GLU A 421 19.70 -8.68 -32.21
N LEU A 422 18.42 -8.26 -32.29
CA LEU A 422 17.26 -9.13 -32.27
C LEU A 422 16.51 -9.05 -33.60
N LYS A 423 16.31 -10.20 -34.23
CA LYS A 423 15.57 -10.32 -35.50
C LYS A 423 14.05 -10.31 -35.29
N ASP A 424 13.58 -10.81 -34.15
CA ASP A 424 12.17 -10.79 -33.80
C ASP A 424 11.78 -9.37 -33.36
N PRO A 425 10.83 -8.71 -34.04
CA PRO A 425 10.43 -7.34 -33.72
C PRO A 425 9.82 -7.21 -32.31
N VAL A 426 9.17 -8.26 -31.80
CA VAL A 426 8.61 -8.26 -30.43
C VAL A 426 9.75 -8.29 -29.41
N GLN A 427 10.75 -9.14 -29.63
CA GLN A 427 11.95 -9.17 -28.78
C GLN A 427 12.72 -7.85 -28.87
N ALA A 428 12.86 -7.27 -30.06
CA ALA A 428 13.51 -5.98 -30.25
C ALA A 428 12.78 -4.85 -29.48
N ALA A 429 11.45 -4.86 -29.46
CA ALA A 429 10.64 -3.93 -28.69
C ALA A 429 10.83 -4.12 -27.17
N TYR A 430 10.87 -5.36 -26.69
CA TYR A 430 11.19 -5.65 -25.28
C TYR A 430 12.61 -5.21 -24.89
N ALA A 431 13.60 -5.43 -25.76
CA ALA A 431 14.95 -4.92 -25.55
C ALA A 431 15.00 -3.39 -25.52
N ALA A 432 14.22 -2.70 -26.36
CA ALA A 432 14.17 -1.24 -26.39
C ALA A 432 13.62 -0.65 -25.09
N LYS A 433 12.69 -1.35 -24.43
CA LYS A 433 12.19 -1.00 -23.09
C LYS A 433 13.19 -1.31 -21.98
N GLY A 434 14.19 -2.16 -22.23
CA GLY A 434 15.19 -2.60 -21.25
C GLY A 434 14.79 -3.87 -20.49
N LEU A 435 13.89 -4.69 -21.04
CA LEU A 435 13.39 -5.91 -20.38
C LEU A 435 14.33 -7.11 -20.51
N LEU A 436 15.17 -7.14 -21.55
CA LEU A 436 15.90 -8.36 -21.93
C LEU A 436 17.37 -8.30 -21.49
N PRO A 437 17.74 -9.01 -20.41
CA PRO A 437 19.13 -9.13 -20.02
C PRO A 437 19.90 -10.04 -20.98
N ARG A 438 21.23 -9.87 -21.06
CA ARG A 438 22.09 -10.79 -21.81
C ARG A 438 22.14 -12.19 -21.22
N ARG A 439 22.05 -12.27 -19.90
CA ARG A 439 22.06 -13.52 -19.12
C ARG A 439 20.79 -13.58 -18.27
N PRO A 440 20.16 -14.75 -18.10
CA PRO A 440 19.06 -14.89 -17.17
C PRO A 440 19.46 -14.47 -15.75
N GLN A 441 18.59 -13.75 -15.05
CA GLN A 441 18.77 -13.31 -13.68
C GLN A 441 18.16 -14.34 -12.71
N LYS A 442 18.66 -14.33 -11.47
CA LYS A 442 17.91 -14.83 -10.31
C LYS A 442 16.70 -13.92 -10.14
N MET A 443 15.54 -14.43 -9.74
CA MET A 443 14.32 -13.64 -9.72
C MET A 443 13.51 -13.85 -8.44
N VAL A 444 12.92 -12.78 -7.95
CA VAL A 444 11.85 -12.80 -6.95
C VAL A 444 10.58 -12.32 -7.63
N VAL A 445 9.53 -13.14 -7.59
CA VAL A 445 8.17 -12.70 -7.90
C VAL A 445 7.62 -12.06 -6.65
N ASP A 446 7.51 -10.74 -6.67
CA ASP A 446 7.04 -9.93 -5.56
C ASP A 446 5.57 -9.61 -5.77
N VAL A 447 4.73 -10.21 -4.94
CA VAL A 447 3.27 -10.17 -5.07
C VAL A 447 2.71 -9.15 -4.09
N HIS A 448 1.98 -8.16 -4.61
CA HIS A 448 1.35 -7.13 -3.80
C HIS A 448 0.22 -7.68 -2.93
N GLY A 449 -0.06 -6.98 -1.83
CA GLY A 449 -1.20 -7.22 -0.94
C GLY A 449 -2.53 -6.74 -1.53
N GLY A 450 -3.58 -6.69 -0.72
CA GLY A 450 -4.93 -6.29 -1.14
C GLY A 450 -5.92 -7.46 -1.02
N PRO A 451 -6.43 -8.01 -2.14
CA PRO A 451 -5.84 -7.99 -3.49
C PRO A 451 -6.29 -6.85 -4.39
N GLN A 452 -7.30 -6.06 -3.99
CA GLN A 452 -7.78 -4.89 -4.74
C GLN A 452 -6.83 -3.68 -4.58
N HIS A 453 -5.55 -3.93 -4.82
CA HIS A 453 -4.44 -2.97 -4.84
C HIS A 453 -3.69 -3.13 -6.17
N ARG A 454 -2.50 -2.51 -6.30
CA ARG A 454 -1.67 -2.57 -7.52
C ARG A 454 -0.26 -2.11 -7.21
N GLU A 455 0.69 -2.61 -7.99
CA GLU A 455 2.03 -2.05 -8.08
C GLU A 455 2.04 -0.83 -9.01
N ARG A 456 2.84 0.18 -8.66
CA ARG A 456 2.98 1.44 -9.41
C ARG A 456 4.44 1.72 -9.75
N PHE A 457 4.65 2.51 -10.80
CA PHE A 457 5.97 2.97 -11.18
C PHE A 457 6.52 3.94 -10.13
N GLY A 458 7.76 3.69 -9.70
CA GLY A 458 8.50 4.61 -8.84
C GLY A 458 9.59 3.91 -8.04
N TYR A 459 10.25 4.69 -7.19
CA TYR A 459 11.23 4.21 -6.23
C TYR A 459 10.52 3.40 -5.15
N THR A 460 10.95 2.16 -4.92
CA THR A 460 10.53 1.38 -3.75
C THR A 460 11.74 0.81 -3.04
N LYS A 461 11.70 0.80 -1.69
CA LYS A 461 12.76 0.20 -0.86
C LYS A 461 12.98 -1.27 -1.26
N ARG A 462 11.89 -1.99 -1.54
CA ARG A 462 11.91 -3.41 -1.89
C ARG A 462 12.63 -3.68 -3.21
N ASN A 463 12.36 -2.89 -4.25
CA ASN A 463 13.05 -3.04 -5.54
C ASN A 463 14.54 -2.72 -5.40
N VAL A 464 14.91 -1.63 -4.73
CA VAL A 464 16.32 -1.28 -4.51
C VAL A 464 17.06 -2.34 -3.70
N TRP A 465 16.42 -2.84 -2.64
CA TRP A 465 16.97 -3.91 -1.81
C TRP A 465 17.23 -5.17 -2.62
N LEU A 466 16.21 -5.79 -3.20
CA LEU A 466 16.35 -7.06 -3.91
C LEU A 466 17.30 -6.96 -5.13
N THR A 467 17.21 -5.87 -5.89
CA THR A 467 18.07 -5.68 -7.06
C THR A 467 19.53 -5.43 -6.71
N SER A 468 19.82 -4.75 -5.59
CA SER A 468 21.20 -4.62 -5.08
C SER A 468 21.80 -5.94 -4.62
N ARG A 469 20.96 -6.94 -4.29
CA ARG A 469 21.36 -8.33 -3.98
C ARG A 469 21.45 -9.23 -5.23
N GLY A 470 21.29 -8.65 -6.42
CA GLY A 470 21.43 -9.37 -7.69
C GLY A 470 20.17 -10.14 -8.11
N TYR A 471 19.00 -9.81 -7.55
CA TYR A 471 17.72 -10.36 -7.99
C TYR A 471 17.04 -9.44 -9.01
N GLY A 472 16.49 -10.01 -10.08
CA GLY A 472 15.40 -9.38 -10.81
C GLY A 472 14.11 -9.45 -9.99
N VAL A 473 13.30 -8.40 -10.01
CA VAL A 473 12.02 -8.34 -9.30
C VAL A 473 10.91 -8.27 -10.34
N LEU A 474 10.03 -9.27 -10.34
CA LEU A 474 8.85 -9.32 -11.19
C LEU A 474 7.62 -9.01 -10.33
N GLN A 475 6.90 -7.96 -10.72
CA GLN A 475 5.70 -7.49 -10.05
C GLN A 475 4.54 -7.53 -11.05
N VAL A 476 3.58 -8.42 -10.84
CA VAL A 476 2.45 -8.63 -11.76
C VAL A 476 1.20 -8.01 -11.15
N ASN A 477 0.56 -7.10 -11.88
CA ASN A 477 -0.79 -6.65 -11.55
C ASN A 477 -1.80 -7.68 -12.10
N PHE A 478 -2.01 -8.75 -11.32
CA PHE A 478 -2.87 -9.89 -11.67
C PHE A 478 -4.36 -9.50 -11.70
N ARG A 479 -5.23 -10.35 -12.26
CA ARG A 479 -6.68 -10.09 -12.25
C ARG A 479 -7.19 -9.89 -10.82
N GLY A 480 -8.01 -8.87 -10.57
CA GLY A 480 -8.31 -8.39 -9.22
C GLY A 480 -7.53 -7.16 -8.79
N SER A 481 -6.44 -6.81 -9.48
CA SER A 481 -5.78 -5.52 -9.30
C SER A 481 -6.67 -4.38 -9.78
N ARG A 482 -6.65 -3.25 -9.06
CA ARG A 482 -7.33 -2.01 -9.47
C ARG A 482 -6.48 -1.23 -10.47
N GLY A 483 -7.03 -0.18 -11.07
CA GLY A 483 -6.30 0.73 -11.96
C GLY A 483 -6.37 0.39 -13.45
N PHE A 484 -6.92 -0.78 -13.81
CA PHE A 484 -6.83 -1.36 -15.16
C PHE A 484 -8.19 -1.73 -15.77
N GLY A 485 -9.28 -1.26 -15.18
CA GLY A 485 -10.65 -1.44 -15.61
C GLY A 485 -11.41 -2.43 -14.73
N LYS A 486 -12.70 -2.16 -14.53
CA LYS A 486 -13.58 -3.00 -13.71
C LYS A 486 -13.69 -4.42 -14.25
N LYS A 487 -13.48 -4.68 -15.55
CA LYS A 487 -13.42 -6.04 -16.08
C LYS A 487 -12.23 -6.81 -15.50
N LEU A 488 -11.05 -6.20 -15.41
CA LEU A 488 -9.88 -6.86 -14.84
C LEU A 488 -10.03 -7.04 -13.32
N LEU A 489 -10.50 -6.00 -12.63
CA LEU A 489 -10.77 -6.01 -11.20
C LEU A 489 -11.78 -7.11 -10.82
N ASN A 490 -12.96 -7.13 -11.46
CA ASN A 490 -14.00 -8.10 -11.12
C ASN A 490 -13.64 -9.53 -11.58
N ALA A 491 -12.72 -9.71 -12.53
CA ALA A 491 -12.23 -11.03 -12.93
C ALA A 491 -11.42 -11.75 -11.82
N GLY A 492 -11.07 -11.05 -10.73
CA GLY A 492 -10.46 -11.64 -9.53
C GLY A 492 -11.47 -12.20 -8.51
N ASN A 493 -12.76 -11.86 -8.59
CA ASN A 493 -13.75 -12.30 -7.61
C ASN A 493 -13.90 -13.83 -7.65
N GLY A 494 -13.71 -14.48 -6.50
CA GLY A 494 -13.75 -15.94 -6.36
C GLY A 494 -12.57 -16.69 -6.98
N GLU A 495 -11.50 -16.00 -7.35
CA GLU A 495 -10.33 -16.57 -8.04
C GLU A 495 -9.06 -16.63 -7.17
N TRP A 496 -9.19 -16.39 -5.85
CA TRP A 496 -8.12 -16.62 -4.88
C TRP A 496 -7.65 -18.08 -4.94
N GLY A 497 -6.33 -18.28 -5.06
CA GLY A 497 -5.75 -19.63 -5.20
C GLY A 497 -6.09 -20.32 -6.52
N ARG A 498 -6.65 -19.58 -7.51
CA ARG A 498 -7.06 -20.08 -8.83
C ARG A 498 -6.45 -19.21 -9.93
N LYS A 499 -7.26 -18.57 -10.77
CA LYS A 499 -6.77 -17.84 -11.93
C LYS A 499 -5.88 -16.65 -11.56
N MET A 500 -6.10 -16.02 -10.39
CA MET A 500 -5.17 -15.00 -9.88
C MET A 500 -3.76 -15.55 -9.67
N HIS A 501 -3.63 -16.82 -9.22
CA HIS A 501 -2.34 -17.48 -9.12
C HIS A 501 -1.78 -17.89 -10.48
N TYR A 502 -2.64 -18.29 -11.42
CA TYR A 502 -2.22 -18.61 -12.78
C TYR A 502 -1.64 -17.41 -13.52
N ASP A 503 -2.13 -16.21 -13.25
CA ASP A 503 -1.57 -14.96 -13.77
C ASP A 503 -0.11 -14.77 -13.34
N LEU A 504 0.20 -15.05 -12.07
CA LEU A 504 1.58 -15.02 -11.56
C LEU A 504 2.47 -16.05 -12.27
N ILE A 505 1.96 -17.28 -12.46
CA ILE A 505 2.68 -18.34 -13.18
C ILE A 505 2.89 -17.95 -14.65
N ASP A 506 1.94 -17.29 -15.27
CA ASP A 506 2.05 -16.82 -16.66
C ASP A 506 3.08 -15.70 -16.79
N GLY A 507 3.18 -14.80 -15.81
CA GLY A 507 4.28 -13.84 -15.68
C GLY A 507 5.65 -14.51 -15.53
N VAL A 508 5.74 -15.56 -14.71
CA VAL A 508 6.96 -16.38 -14.58
C VAL A 508 7.32 -17.07 -15.90
N ASN A 509 6.34 -17.66 -16.57
CA ASN A 509 6.55 -18.31 -17.86
C ASN A 509 6.97 -17.31 -18.94
N PHE A 510 6.42 -16.09 -18.93
CA PHE A 510 6.89 -14.99 -19.76
C PHE A 510 8.36 -14.69 -19.50
N ALA A 511 8.77 -14.53 -18.23
CA ALA A 511 10.16 -14.26 -17.88
C ALA A 511 11.11 -15.38 -18.36
N ILE A 512 10.73 -16.65 -18.20
CA ILE A 512 11.53 -17.80 -18.65
C ILE A 512 11.63 -17.84 -20.18
N LYS A 513 10.49 -17.72 -20.89
CA LYS A 513 10.42 -17.78 -22.35
C LYS A 513 11.30 -16.72 -23.01
N ASN A 514 11.37 -15.53 -22.42
CA ASN A 514 12.16 -14.40 -22.93
C ASN A 514 13.62 -14.41 -22.42
N GLY A 515 14.06 -15.45 -21.73
CA GLY A 515 15.43 -15.58 -21.22
C GLY A 515 15.77 -14.58 -20.10
N ILE A 516 14.76 -14.00 -19.45
CA ILE A 516 14.91 -13.03 -18.35
C ILE A 516 15.31 -13.75 -17.06
N ALA A 517 14.74 -14.93 -16.80
CA ALA A 517 15.03 -15.74 -15.61
C ALA A 517 15.15 -17.24 -15.94
N LYS A 518 15.81 -17.99 -15.05
CA LYS A 518 15.84 -19.47 -15.11
C LYS A 518 14.86 -20.03 -14.10
N ARG A 519 14.06 -21.02 -14.51
CA ARG A 519 13.05 -21.69 -13.66
C ARG A 519 13.58 -22.11 -12.28
N SER A 520 14.80 -22.63 -12.22
CA SER A 520 15.42 -23.10 -10.97
C SER A 520 15.89 -22.00 -10.02
N GLN A 521 15.76 -20.72 -10.39
CA GLN A 521 16.25 -19.57 -9.63
C GLN A 521 15.16 -18.50 -9.44
N ILE A 522 13.91 -18.93 -9.28
CA ILE A 522 12.76 -18.04 -9.08
C ILE A 522 12.16 -18.32 -7.70
N ALA A 523 12.13 -17.30 -6.84
CA ALA A 523 11.40 -17.33 -5.57
C ALA A 523 10.07 -16.59 -5.70
N ILE A 524 9.12 -16.88 -4.81
CA ILE A 524 7.89 -16.11 -4.62
C ILE A 524 7.89 -15.47 -3.24
N MET A 525 7.50 -14.19 -3.17
CA MET A 525 7.44 -13.42 -1.93
C MET A 525 6.24 -12.48 -1.98
N GLY A 526 5.62 -12.19 -0.84
CA GLY A 526 4.59 -11.16 -0.75
C GLY A 526 4.10 -10.93 0.67
N GLY A 527 3.31 -9.86 0.85
CA GLY A 527 2.68 -9.51 2.12
C GLY A 527 1.16 -9.58 2.04
N SER A 528 0.48 -9.96 3.13
CA SER A 528 -0.99 -10.03 3.17
C SER A 528 -1.54 -10.99 2.11
N TYR A 529 -2.39 -10.56 1.18
CA TYR A 529 -2.75 -11.38 0.00
C TYR A 529 -1.52 -11.93 -0.75
N GLY A 530 -0.44 -11.15 -0.87
CA GLY A 530 0.80 -11.62 -1.48
C GLY A 530 1.48 -12.72 -0.67
N GLY A 531 1.32 -12.72 0.65
CA GLY A 531 1.75 -13.81 1.54
C GLY A 531 0.93 -15.07 1.31
N TYR A 532 -0.41 -14.94 1.24
CA TYR A 532 -1.30 -16.03 0.79
C TYR A 532 -0.90 -16.57 -0.59
N ALA A 533 -0.57 -15.71 -1.55
CA ALA A 533 -0.11 -16.12 -2.88
C ALA A 533 1.23 -16.89 -2.81
N ALA A 534 2.15 -16.49 -1.93
CA ALA A 534 3.36 -17.26 -1.65
C ALA A 534 3.02 -18.64 -1.09
N LEU A 535 2.13 -18.73 -0.09
CA LEU A 535 1.66 -20.01 0.46
C LEU A 535 0.98 -20.90 -0.60
N ILE A 536 0.14 -20.34 -1.47
CA ILE A 536 -0.46 -21.04 -2.62
C ILE A 536 0.64 -21.53 -3.57
N GLY A 537 1.64 -20.69 -3.87
CA GLY A 537 2.80 -21.06 -4.67
C GLY A 537 3.50 -22.30 -4.14
N MET A 538 3.62 -22.41 -2.82
CA MET A 538 4.33 -23.47 -2.11
C MET A 538 3.49 -24.73 -1.88
N THR A 539 2.16 -24.64 -1.92
CA THR A 539 1.23 -25.77 -1.67
C THR A 539 0.55 -26.29 -2.94
N PHE A 540 -0.01 -25.41 -3.78
CA PHE A 540 -0.75 -25.77 -4.99
C PHE A 540 0.19 -25.98 -6.18
N THR A 541 1.33 -25.29 -6.20
CA THR A 541 2.32 -25.37 -7.28
C THR A 541 3.76 -25.59 -6.78
N PRO A 542 4.01 -26.60 -5.92
CA PRO A 542 5.26 -26.74 -5.16
C PRO A 542 6.53 -26.95 -6.00
N ASN A 543 6.39 -27.13 -7.32
CA ASN A 543 7.49 -27.33 -8.26
C ASN A 543 7.82 -26.09 -9.11
N VAL A 544 7.07 -25.00 -8.97
CA VAL A 544 7.27 -23.78 -9.78
C VAL A 544 8.39 -22.92 -9.22
N PHE A 545 8.41 -22.73 -7.90
CA PHE A 545 9.33 -21.84 -7.20
C PHE A 545 10.44 -22.62 -6.48
N ALA A 546 11.60 -22.01 -6.35
CA ALA A 546 12.73 -22.56 -5.61
C ALA A 546 12.53 -22.46 -4.09
N CYS A 547 11.88 -21.39 -3.62
CA CYS A 547 11.49 -21.15 -2.23
C CYS A 547 10.36 -20.10 -2.17
N GLY A 548 9.76 -19.95 -0.99
CA GLY A 548 8.69 -18.99 -0.70
C GLY A 548 8.96 -18.17 0.56
N VAL A 549 8.55 -16.90 0.53
CA VAL A 549 8.57 -15.99 1.70
C VAL A 549 7.17 -15.42 1.89
N ASP A 550 6.53 -15.82 2.98
CA ASP A 550 5.22 -15.33 3.41
C ASP A 550 5.39 -14.26 4.50
N VAL A 551 4.77 -13.11 4.29
CA VAL A 551 4.70 -12.03 5.29
C VAL A 551 3.22 -11.76 5.61
N VAL A 552 2.80 -12.05 6.84
CA VAL A 552 1.41 -11.83 7.32
C VAL A 552 0.33 -12.36 6.37
N GLY A 553 0.55 -13.52 5.73
CA GLY A 553 -0.39 -14.12 4.79
C GLY A 553 -1.45 -14.98 5.47
N PRO A 554 -2.73 -14.89 5.07
CA PRO A 554 -3.75 -15.82 5.56
C PRO A 554 -3.50 -17.23 5.01
N SER A 555 -3.65 -18.25 5.85
CA SER A 555 -3.48 -19.65 5.48
C SER A 555 -4.81 -20.41 5.38
N ASN A 556 -5.86 -19.86 5.98
CA ASN A 556 -7.21 -20.40 5.99
C ASN A 556 -8.26 -19.31 5.81
N LEU A 557 -8.93 -19.35 4.66
CA LEU A 557 -9.91 -18.35 4.26
C LEU A 557 -11.19 -18.39 5.11
N ILE A 558 -11.44 -19.48 5.85
CA ILE A 558 -12.57 -19.59 6.77
C ILE A 558 -12.27 -18.77 8.03
N THR A 559 -11.14 -19.02 8.68
CA THR A 559 -10.74 -18.31 9.91
C THR A 559 -10.42 -16.84 9.63
N LEU A 560 -9.94 -16.51 8.43
CA LEU A 560 -9.83 -15.12 7.97
C LEU A 560 -11.18 -14.38 8.04
N LEU A 561 -12.27 -14.99 7.56
CA LEU A 561 -13.61 -14.40 7.62
C LEU A 561 -14.20 -14.38 9.04
N GLU A 562 -13.77 -15.29 9.91
CA GLU A 562 -14.17 -15.31 11.33
C GLU A 562 -13.44 -14.24 12.15
N ALA A 563 -12.26 -13.79 11.71
CA ALA A 563 -11.40 -12.84 12.42
C ALA A 563 -11.49 -11.39 11.89
N VAL A 564 -12.41 -11.08 10.97
CA VAL A 564 -12.56 -9.72 10.41
C VAL A 564 -12.83 -8.69 11.52
N PRO A 565 -12.06 -7.59 11.61
CA PRO A 565 -12.30 -6.55 12.61
C PRO A 565 -13.70 -5.94 12.50
N PRO A 566 -14.33 -5.52 13.63
CA PRO A 566 -15.68 -4.96 13.61
C PRO A 566 -15.88 -3.81 12.62
N TYR A 567 -14.91 -2.90 12.49
CA TYR A 567 -14.98 -1.77 11.56
C TYR A 567 -14.89 -2.18 10.07
N TRP A 568 -14.52 -3.42 9.76
CA TRP A 568 -14.55 -3.99 8.40
C TRP A 568 -15.85 -4.72 8.09
N LEU A 569 -16.76 -4.92 9.05
CA LEU A 569 -18.04 -5.59 8.79
C LEU A 569 -18.90 -4.83 7.77
N VAL A 570 -18.69 -3.52 7.64
CA VAL A 570 -19.36 -2.68 6.64
C VAL A 570 -18.99 -3.01 5.19
N ILE A 571 -17.90 -3.73 4.96
CA ILE A 571 -17.44 -4.23 3.65
C ILE A 571 -17.41 -5.77 3.60
N TYR A 572 -18.10 -6.46 4.52
CA TYR A 572 -18.06 -7.91 4.62
C TYR A 572 -18.55 -8.61 3.34
N ASN A 573 -19.59 -8.10 2.66
CA ASN A 573 -20.07 -8.73 1.44
C ASN A 573 -19.05 -8.56 0.31
N ARG A 574 -18.37 -7.40 0.24
CA ARG A 574 -17.23 -7.22 -0.66
C ARG A 574 -16.10 -8.23 -0.40
N ILE A 575 -15.74 -8.48 0.86
CA ILE A 575 -14.72 -9.49 1.21
C ILE A 575 -15.18 -10.88 0.79
N THR A 576 -16.44 -11.23 1.11
CA THR A 576 -17.05 -12.51 0.75
C THR A 576 -17.07 -12.73 -0.76
N LEU A 577 -17.40 -11.68 -1.53
CA LEU A 577 -17.38 -11.71 -2.99
C LEU A 577 -15.97 -11.91 -3.56
N MET A 578 -14.96 -11.21 -3.01
CA MET A 578 -13.57 -11.38 -3.43
C MET A 578 -13.10 -12.82 -3.21
N LEU A 579 -13.43 -13.41 -2.06
CA LEU A 579 -13.10 -14.80 -1.73
C LEU A 579 -13.95 -15.80 -2.53
N GLY A 580 -15.17 -15.43 -2.89
CA GLY A 580 -16.10 -16.18 -3.74
C GLY A 580 -17.12 -17.05 -3.00
N ALA A 581 -17.14 -17.03 -1.67
CA ALA A 581 -17.99 -17.91 -0.87
C ALA A 581 -18.20 -17.38 0.56
N ASP A 582 -19.39 -17.62 1.11
CA ASP A 582 -19.74 -17.31 2.50
C ASP A 582 -19.41 -18.49 3.43
N LYS A 583 -18.64 -18.22 4.50
CA LYS A 583 -18.29 -19.19 5.55
C LYS A 583 -19.48 -19.74 6.33
N ASN A 584 -20.66 -19.12 6.25
CA ASN A 584 -21.85 -19.55 6.99
C ASN A 584 -22.63 -20.67 6.27
N THR A 585 -22.21 -21.08 5.07
CA THR A 585 -22.82 -22.18 4.30
C THR A 585 -21.88 -23.38 4.21
N THR A 586 -22.43 -24.60 4.13
CA THR A 586 -21.64 -25.83 3.98
C THR A 586 -20.83 -25.81 2.69
N GLU A 587 -21.46 -25.43 1.57
CA GLU A 587 -20.83 -25.31 0.27
C GLU A 587 -19.75 -24.23 0.27
N GLY A 588 -20.01 -23.10 0.94
CA GLY A 588 -19.05 -22.02 1.04
C GLY A 588 -17.83 -22.39 1.89
N ARG A 589 -18.01 -23.06 3.03
CA ARG A 589 -16.87 -23.61 3.80
C ARG A 589 -16.07 -24.61 2.98
N ALA A 590 -16.73 -25.50 2.22
CA ALA A 590 -16.04 -26.43 1.33
C ALA A 590 -15.24 -25.70 0.24
N PHE A 591 -15.82 -24.65 -0.36
CA PHE A 591 -15.15 -23.82 -1.35
C PHE A 591 -13.91 -23.13 -0.77
N LEU A 592 -14.06 -22.42 0.35
CA LEU A 592 -12.97 -21.71 1.03
C LEU A 592 -11.87 -22.68 1.49
N ARG A 593 -12.23 -23.85 2.02
CA ARG A 593 -11.30 -24.93 2.37
C ARG A 593 -10.48 -25.38 1.17
N SER A 594 -11.11 -25.53 0.00
CA SER A 594 -10.44 -25.94 -1.23
C SER A 594 -9.41 -24.93 -1.77
N ARG A 595 -9.42 -23.70 -1.24
CA ARG A 595 -8.52 -22.59 -1.59
C ARG A 595 -7.60 -22.17 -0.45
N SER A 596 -7.69 -22.82 0.69
CA SER A 596 -6.87 -22.48 1.86
C SER A 596 -5.58 -23.32 1.86
N PRO A 597 -4.38 -22.70 1.79
CA PRO A 597 -3.10 -23.40 1.87
C PRO A 597 -2.99 -24.38 3.04
N LEU A 598 -3.62 -24.07 4.18
CA LEU A 598 -3.62 -24.89 5.39
C LEU A 598 -3.93 -26.36 5.14
N PHE A 599 -4.94 -26.66 4.32
CA PHE A 599 -5.38 -28.04 4.07
C PHE A 599 -4.54 -28.77 3.02
N PHE A 600 -3.46 -28.15 2.57
CA PHE A 600 -2.52 -28.68 1.58
C PHE A 600 -1.05 -28.52 2.04
N ALA A 601 -0.83 -28.29 3.34
CA ALA A 601 0.50 -28.12 3.93
C ALA A 601 1.44 -29.31 3.64
N ASP A 602 0.91 -30.53 3.56
CA ASP A 602 1.61 -31.78 3.22
C ASP A 602 2.28 -31.77 1.83
N ARG A 603 1.85 -30.85 0.96
CA ARG A 603 2.37 -30.68 -0.40
C ARG A 603 3.58 -29.76 -0.48
N VAL A 604 3.95 -29.07 0.60
CA VAL A 604 5.14 -28.22 0.59
C VAL A 604 6.39 -29.08 0.39
N ARG A 605 7.21 -28.73 -0.61
CA ARG A 605 8.44 -29.46 -0.98
C ARG A 605 9.69 -28.58 -1.03
N LYS A 606 9.54 -27.28 -0.80
CA LYS A 606 10.57 -26.27 -0.99
C LYS A 606 10.72 -25.42 0.28
N PRO A 607 11.90 -24.83 0.53
CA PRO A 607 12.11 -23.99 1.71
C PRO A 607 11.06 -22.88 1.80
N LEU A 608 10.56 -22.65 3.01
CA LEU A 608 9.54 -21.65 3.31
C LEU A 608 9.91 -20.86 4.56
N MET A 609 9.86 -19.55 4.43
CA MET A 609 9.94 -18.61 5.55
C MET A 609 8.59 -17.93 5.76
N ILE A 610 8.15 -17.82 7.01
CA ILE A 610 6.94 -17.12 7.44
C ILE A 610 7.35 -16.03 8.44
N LEU A 611 6.86 -14.80 8.23
CA LEU A 611 7.04 -13.68 9.14
C LEU A 611 5.69 -13.09 9.56
N GLN A 612 5.47 -12.91 10.87
CA GLN A 612 4.19 -12.46 11.43
C GLN A 612 4.39 -11.39 12.50
N GLY A 613 3.53 -10.36 12.51
CA GLY A 613 3.37 -9.46 13.66
C GLY A 613 2.34 -10.02 14.65
N ALA A 614 2.65 -9.97 15.94
CA ALA A 614 1.78 -10.55 16.98
C ALA A 614 0.47 -9.78 17.19
N ASN A 615 0.45 -8.49 16.89
CA ASN A 615 -0.69 -7.60 17.11
C ASN A 615 -1.50 -7.34 15.82
N ASP A 616 -1.32 -8.16 14.78
CA ASP A 616 -1.95 -7.97 13.48
C ASP A 616 -3.49 -8.11 13.57
N PRO A 617 -4.26 -7.02 13.34
CA PRO A 617 -5.72 -7.08 13.42
C PRO A 617 -6.36 -7.57 12.12
N ARG A 618 -5.62 -7.58 11.00
CA ARG A 618 -6.18 -7.89 9.66
C ARG A 618 -6.01 -9.36 9.33
N VAL A 619 -4.82 -9.90 9.56
CA VAL A 619 -4.49 -11.32 9.41
C VAL A 619 -3.92 -11.80 10.74
N ALA A 620 -4.84 -12.28 11.59
CA ALA A 620 -4.50 -12.67 12.96
C ALA A 620 -3.32 -13.66 12.99
N ARG A 621 -2.46 -13.54 14.01
CA ARG A 621 -1.30 -14.42 14.22
C ARG A 621 -1.62 -15.92 14.07
N ASN A 622 -2.83 -16.33 14.47
CA ASN A 622 -3.31 -17.70 14.35
C ASN A 622 -3.19 -18.25 12.91
N GLU A 623 -3.28 -17.41 11.88
CA GLU A 623 -3.11 -17.82 10.48
C GLU A 623 -1.71 -18.39 10.21
N SER A 624 -0.67 -17.77 10.76
CA SER A 624 0.70 -18.29 10.68
C SER A 624 0.89 -19.50 11.59
N ASP A 625 0.43 -19.42 12.84
CA ASP A 625 0.63 -20.47 13.85
C ASP A 625 0.01 -21.81 13.41
N GLN A 626 -1.24 -21.81 12.91
CA GLN A 626 -1.92 -23.03 12.46
C GLN A 626 -1.23 -23.67 11.24
N PHE A 627 -0.67 -22.86 10.34
CA PHE A 627 0.04 -23.37 9.18
C PHE A 627 1.38 -24.00 9.56
N VAL A 628 2.14 -23.35 10.44
CA VAL A 628 3.39 -23.88 11.00
C VAL A 628 3.13 -25.19 11.74
N ALA A 629 2.04 -25.28 12.52
CA ALA A 629 1.65 -26.51 13.20
C ALA A 629 1.35 -27.64 12.20
N ALA A 630 0.62 -27.35 11.11
CA ALA A 630 0.34 -28.32 10.06
C ALA A 630 1.61 -28.80 9.33
N LEU A 631 2.58 -27.91 9.07
CA LEU A 631 3.88 -28.28 8.48
C LEU A 631 4.67 -29.19 9.42
N LYS A 632 4.76 -28.83 10.71
CA LYS A 632 5.43 -29.64 11.74
C LYS A 632 4.81 -31.03 11.88
N ALA A 633 3.48 -31.12 11.87
CA ALA A 633 2.77 -32.41 11.91
C ALA A 633 3.07 -33.32 10.70
N ASN A 634 3.44 -32.72 9.56
CA ASN A 634 3.87 -33.43 8.35
C ASN A 634 5.40 -33.62 8.25
N ASN A 635 6.16 -33.28 9.30
CA ASN A 635 7.62 -33.28 9.31
C ASN A 635 8.24 -32.42 8.19
N ILE A 636 7.57 -31.34 7.81
CA ILE A 636 8.06 -30.38 6.82
C ILE A 636 8.75 -29.24 7.57
N PRO A 637 10.04 -28.99 7.32
CA PRO A 637 10.75 -27.92 8.00
C PRO A 637 10.27 -26.55 7.48
N VAL A 638 10.11 -25.60 8.40
CA VAL A 638 9.74 -24.21 8.12
C VAL A 638 10.53 -23.25 9.01
N THR A 639 10.89 -22.08 8.47
CA THR A 639 11.45 -20.98 9.26
C THR A 639 10.33 -20.02 9.62
N TYR A 640 10.13 -19.78 10.92
CA TYR A 640 9.04 -18.94 11.43
C TYR A 640 9.58 -17.86 12.36
N ILE A 641 9.30 -16.61 12.02
CA ILE A 641 9.76 -15.42 12.75
C ILE A 641 8.53 -14.62 13.20
N LEU A 642 8.42 -14.41 14.50
CA LEU A 642 7.38 -13.61 15.13
C LEU A 642 7.96 -12.28 15.60
N TYR A 643 7.25 -11.18 15.36
CA TYR A 643 7.56 -9.85 15.89
C TYR A 643 6.51 -9.48 16.96
N PRO A 644 6.83 -9.60 18.26
CA PRO A 644 5.87 -9.39 19.35
C PRO A 644 5.28 -7.98 19.43
N ASP A 645 5.95 -6.99 18.87
CA ASP A 645 5.64 -5.58 19.01
C ASP A 645 5.25 -4.90 17.68
N GLU A 646 4.80 -5.69 16.70
CA GLU A 646 4.36 -5.27 15.37
C GLU A 646 2.97 -5.84 15.03
N GLY A 647 2.32 -5.25 14.03
CA GLY A 647 0.98 -5.62 13.54
C GLY A 647 0.99 -6.18 12.11
N HIS A 648 0.15 -5.65 11.22
CA HIS A 648 0.02 -6.08 9.80
C HIS A 648 1.18 -5.65 8.88
N GLY A 649 2.38 -5.52 9.44
CA GLY A 649 3.58 -5.02 8.78
C GLY A 649 4.60 -4.60 9.83
N PHE A 650 5.86 -4.40 9.41
CA PHE A 650 6.97 -4.10 10.30
C PHE A 650 7.38 -2.64 10.14
N ARG A 651 6.82 -1.77 10.97
CA ARG A 651 6.98 -0.31 10.85
C ARG A 651 8.22 0.17 11.58
N LYS A 652 8.62 -0.48 12.68
CA LYS A 652 9.78 -0.07 13.46
C LYS A 652 11.05 -0.29 12.66
N PRO A 653 11.96 0.70 12.58
CA PRO A 653 13.17 0.60 11.75
C PRO A 653 14.02 -0.63 12.05
N GLU A 654 14.17 -0.99 13.33
CA GLU A 654 14.90 -2.17 13.80
C GLU A 654 14.30 -3.47 13.26
N ASN A 655 12.97 -3.60 13.26
CA ASN A 655 12.26 -4.78 12.78
C ASN A 655 12.25 -4.86 11.25
N ALA A 656 12.11 -3.72 10.56
CA ALA A 656 12.24 -3.66 9.10
C ALA A 656 13.65 -4.06 8.63
N LEU A 657 14.70 -3.62 9.35
CA LEU A 657 16.09 -4.02 9.09
C LEU A 657 16.31 -5.51 9.34
N ALA A 658 15.78 -6.03 10.45
CA ALA A 658 15.86 -7.45 10.78
C ALA A 658 15.13 -8.31 9.75
N GLN A 659 13.90 -7.96 9.36
CA GLN A 659 13.15 -8.63 8.30
C GLN A 659 13.99 -8.72 7.03
N ALA A 660 14.56 -7.60 6.57
CA ALA A 660 15.39 -7.58 5.39
C ALA A 660 16.59 -8.54 5.54
N GLY A 661 17.27 -8.55 6.69
CA GLY A 661 18.37 -9.47 7.00
C GLY A 661 17.98 -10.94 6.95
N PHE A 662 16.87 -11.33 7.58
CA PHE A 662 16.34 -12.70 7.53
C PHE A 662 16.03 -13.11 6.10
N VAL A 663 15.26 -12.29 5.37
CA VAL A 663 14.79 -12.66 4.04
C VAL A 663 15.95 -12.75 3.05
N GLU A 664 16.93 -11.83 3.06
CA GLU A 664 18.04 -11.90 2.10
C GLU A 664 18.97 -13.09 2.37
N LYS A 665 19.21 -13.46 3.64
CA LYS A 665 19.99 -14.66 4.00
C LYS A 665 19.26 -15.93 3.59
N PHE A 666 17.94 -15.99 3.77
CA PHE A 666 17.11 -17.09 3.30
C PHE A 666 17.11 -17.22 1.77
N LEU A 667 16.92 -16.11 1.05
CA LEU A 667 16.97 -16.10 -0.42
C LEU A 667 18.37 -16.46 -0.94
N HIS A 668 19.43 -16.06 -0.25
CA HIS A 668 20.81 -16.50 -0.55
C HIS A 668 20.93 -18.03 -0.47
N GLY A 669 20.41 -18.65 0.60
CA GLY A 669 20.42 -20.11 0.75
C GLY A 669 19.69 -20.85 -0.38
N CYS A 670 18.63 -20.24 -0.93
CA CYS A 670 17.76 -20.91 -1.91
C CYS A 670 18.11 -20.63 -3.37
N ILE A 671 18.39 -19.38 -3.72
CA ILE A 671 18.60 -18.92 -5.10
C ILE A 671 19.91 -18.11 -5.28
N HIS A 672 20.75 -18.09 -4.24
CA HIS A 672 22.15 -17.66 -4.26
C HIS A 672 22.40 -16.19 -4.61
N GLY A 673 21.48 -15.24 -4.37
CA GLY A 673 21.81 -13.82 -4.51
C GLY A 673 22.79 -13.34 -3.43
N GLU A 674 23.32 -12.14 -3.58
CA GLU A 674 24.21 -11.56 -2.56
C GLU A 674 23.40 -11.24 -1.30
N TYR A 675 24.08 -11.09 -0.17
CA TYR A 675 23.50 -10.57 1.06
C TYR A 675 24.55 -9.80 1.87
N GLU A 676 24.09 -8.91 2.75
CA GLU A 676 24.92 -8.31 3.77
C GLU A 676 24.87 -9.22 5.00
N GLU A 677 26.01 -9.50 5.63
CA GLU A 677 26.04 -10.39 6.81
C GLU A 677 25.02 -9.97 7.87
N PHE A 678 24.33 -10.95 8.46
CA PHE A 678 23.23 -10.73 9.40
C PHE A 678 23.20 -11.80 10.49
N ASN A 679 23.02 -11.33 11.72
CA ASN A 679 22.90 -12.18 12.90
C ASN A 679 21.60 -11.87 13.67
N LEU A 680 21.07 -12.88 14.35
CA LEU A 680 19.94 -12.73 15.25
C LEU A 680 20.23 -11.66 16.32
N ARG A 681 19.20 -10.87 16.71
CA ARG A 681 19.29 -9.71 17.62
C ARG A 681 20.08 -8.51 17.11
N GLN A 682 20.59 -8.52 15.87
CA GLN A 682 21.13 -7.31 15.26
C GLN A 682 20.03 -6.23 15.19
N HIS A 683 20.44 -4.97 15.32
CA HIS A 683 19.56 -3.79 15.32
C HIS A 683 18.61 -3.67 16.52
N ASN A 684 18.75 -4.50 17.57
CA ASN A 684 17.85 -4.49 18.73
C ASN A 684 16.39 -4.79 18.36
N SER A 685 16.18 -5.59 17.31
CA SER A 685 14.86 -6.04 16.88
C SER A 685 14.21 -6.97 17.90
N SER A 686 12.88 -6.92 17.97
CA SER A 686 12.04 -7.81 18.78
C SER A 686 11.87 -9.22 18.20
N ALA A 687 12.39 -9.47 16.99
CA ALA A 687 12.18 -10.70 16.24
C ALA A 687 12.53 -11.96 17.06
N MET A 688 11.57 -12.87 17.16
CA MET A 688 11.70 -14.19 17.78
C MET A 688 11.69 -15.26 16.68
N VAL A 689 12.78 -16.03 16.57
CA VAL A 689 12.85 -17.19 15.66
C VAL A 689 12.26 -18.40 16.39
N LEU A 690 11.00 -18.72 16.08
CA LEU A 690 10.24 -19.81 16.69
C LEU A 690 10.47 -21.17 16.01
N SER A 691 11.05 -21.15 14.80
CA SER A 691 11.50 -22.32 14.07
C SER A 691 12.57 -21.89 13.06
N ASP A 692 13.66 -22.64 12.96
CA ASP A 692 14.78 -22.37 12.04
C ASP A 692 15.09 -23.64 11.24
N ALA A 693 14.40 -23.78 10.11
CA ALA A 693 14.49 -24.96 9.24
C ALA A 693 15.88 -25.18 8.66
N GLU A 694 16.55 -24.08 8.31
CA GLU A 694 17.83 -24.10 7.62
C GLU A 694 19.03 -24.03 8.59
N GLY A 695 18.78 -23.83 9.90
CA GLY A 695 19.83 -23.65 10.90
C GLY A 695 20.64 -22.36 10.69
N LEU A 696 20.04 -21.35 10.07
CA LEU A 696 20.72 -20.13 9.63
C LEU A 696 20.80 -19.05 10.71
N TYR A 697 19.94 -19.12 11.73
CA TYR A 697 19.70 -18.02 12.67
C TYR A 697 19.83 -18.42 14.14
N GLY A 698 19.59 -19.70 14.46
CA GLY A 698 19.38 -20.17 15.83
C GLY A 698 17.96 -19.88 16.32
N THR A 699 17.47 -20.71 17.25
CA THR A 699 16.14 -20.55 17.87
C THR A 699 16.25 -19.87 19.23
N VAL A 700 15.19 -19.17 19.65
CA VAL A 700 15.05 -18.63 21.02
C VAL A 700 13.94 -19.41 21.71
N GLU A 701 14.21 -19.93 22.91
CA GLU A 701 13.18 -20.57 23.73
C GLU A 701 12.17 -19.51 24.20
N PRO A 702 10.85 -19.76 24.12
CA PRO A 702 9.83 -18.76 24.47
C PRO A 702 9.91 -18.20 25.90
N ASP A 703 10.49 -18.97 26.83
CA ASP A 703 10.62 -18.64 28.25
C ASP A 703 11.70 -17.58 28.55
N GLU A 704 12.61 -17.30 27.61
CA GLU A 704 13.71 -16.34 27.85
C GLU A 704 13.28 -14.86 27.86
N LEU A 705 12.06 -14.53 27.41
CA LEU A 705 11.63 -13.15 27.20
C LEU A 705 10.44 -12.71 28.05
N GLY A 706 9.72 -13.62 28.72
CA GLY A 706 8.58 -13.25 29.59
C GLY A 706 7.42 -12.53 28.89
N VAL A 707 7.31 -12.63 27.55
CA VAL A 707 6.32 -11.90 26.72
C VAL A 707 5.09 -12.74 26.38
N LEU A 708 5.09 -14.05 26.64
CA LEU A 708 3.90 -14.88 26.44
C LEU A 708 3.02 -14.83 27.69
N GLY A 709 2.08 -13.88 27.71
CA GLY A 709 0.90 -14.02 28.55
C GLY A 709 0.05 -15.16 28.00
N ASP A 710 -0.13 -16.21 28.80
CA ASP A 710 -1.13 -17.25 28.59
C ASP A 710 -2.53 -16.63 28.60
N THR A 711 -3.00 -16.14 27.45
CA THR A 711 -4.43 -16.14 27.16
C THR A 711 -4.68 -17.28 26.18
N PRO A 712 -5.15 -18.45 26.65
CA PRO A 712 -5.73 -19.42 25.76
C PRO A 712 -6.95 -18.75 25.13
N PHE A 713 -6.90 -18.49 23.83
CA PHE A 713 -8.13 -18.30 23.10
C PHE A 713 -8.80 -19.67 23.03
N THR A 714 -9.70 -19.93 23.97
CA THR A 714 -10.65 -21.04 23.86
C THR A 714 -11.45 -20.80 22.58
N ALA A 715 -11.20 -21.63 21.56
CA ALA A 715 -12.18 -21.80 20.50
C ALA A 715 -13.55 -22.10 21.16
N PRO A 716 -14.65 -21.46 20.76
CA PRO A 716 -15.95 -21.92 21.21
C PRO A 716 -16.08 -23.39 20.83
N GLU A 717 -16.37 -24.24 21.81
CA GLU A 717 -16.67 -25.65 21.59
C GLU A 717 -17.74 -25.75 20.50
N ILE A 718 -17.40 -26.39 19.39
CA ILE A 718 -18.38 -26.85 18.42
C ILE A 718 -19.05 -28.06 19.07
N GLU A 719 -20.08 -27.82 19.88
CA GLU A 719 -21.05 -28.86 20.20
C GLU A 719 -21.77 -29.25 18.89
N GLY A 720 -21.53 -30.46 18.41
CA GLY A 720 -22.37 -31.07 17.37
C GLY A 720 -21.69 -31.82 16.23
N GLU A 721 -20.61 -32.58 16.46
CA GLU A 721 -20.22 -33.65 15.53
C GLU A 721 -19.88 -34.92 16.33
N ASN A 722 -20.90 -35.59 16.85
CA ASN A 722 -20.82 -36.99 17.25
C ASN A 722 -22.23 -37.60 17.17
N ASP A 723 -22.73 -37.80 15.95
CA ASP A 723 -23.73 -38.86 15.75
C ASP A 723 -23.82 -39.29 14.28
N PHE A 724 -22.82 -40.04 13.79
CA PHE A 724 -22.98 -40.82 12.55
C PHE A 724 -22.01 -42.01 12.51
N ARG A 725 -21.93 -42.79 13.60
CA ARG A 725 -21.40 -44.15 13.58
C ARG A 725 -22.02 -44.96 14.72
N ASP A 726 -23.24 -45.43 14.52
CA ASP A 726 -23.64 -46.80 14.85
C ASP A 726 -25.13 -47.01 14.53
N THR A 727 -25.39 -47.76 13.47
CA THR A 727 -26.55 -48.66 13.34
C THR A 727 -26.31 -49.53 12.11
N GLN A 728 -25.61 -50.65 12.32
CA GLN A 728 -25.82 -51.87 11.52
C GLN A 728 -26.69 -52.84 12.32
N SER A 729 -27.44 -53.68 11.59
CA SER A 729 -28.26 -54.83 12.00
C SER A 729 -29.75 -54.55 12.25
N GLY A 730 -30.58 -55.01 11.30
CA GLY A 730 -32.04 -54.92 11.27
C GLY A 730 -32.57 -55.03 9.85
#